data_AF-A0A1V9G092-F1
#
_entry.id   AF-A0A1V9G092-F1
#
_cell.length_a   1.000
_cell.length_b   1.000
_cell.length_c   1.000
_cell.angle_alpha   90.00
_cell.angle_beta   90.00
_cell.angle_gamma   90.00
#
_symmetry.space_group_name_H-M   'P 1'
#
loop_
_entity.id
_entity.type
_entity.pdbx_description
1 polymer ?
#
loop_
_entity_poly.entity_id
_entity_poly.type
_entity_poly.pdbx_seq_one_letter_code
_entity_poly.pdbx_strand_id
1 'polypeptide(L)'
;MPDAVLPNPVAGGDSYWLQPQEGFENRRSAYLSFCAARGTEGGRDGIFSQLARFQLDQPVDEALIREGIAFVYTGKDCCDFTIGGILRLLYLNKKKKRLSAQLVANLEKCLLDFKYWWDDPRKDIQYRCYHTENHQGLYHTNELLAAQLLGGSTFADGKSGKEHYAHAIGLLDHWLVYRMRFGFSEWLSNAYYDVEMMTLANLHDFAEPAAVREAAVQLLNGLLYDLALNNFHGVFGATHGRTYAHMITGAWQESTASIMKLMFGVGVFHSPRSMGAVALATGSYHCPKVIEDIATDYQETILSRQRQSIEVADAAKYGLNVKDELTTNLFWGMQEFIHPDVIDMSQTISNRYNTWPYRNYDDYKQKYQAQVAQFGKIVNPYLDRFALSEANMITLRTPGYMLSSVQDYRKGSPGYQQHIWQATLGVDAVVFTNHPASDELGVTPNKWAGNAILPRSAQTKNVLICIYRIPDKTNLPYSHAYFPTRAFDTVLQKNGWVLGKKGDGYIALYSKQPLKWETENEGATDELRAASGDNSWICEMGSASQWKNFEAFVNAISSAPVKCEGLKVVYQSPTQGQVTFGWEDAFTVNGRELELRRFPRYENQFSHAGFDNGSIAIDRKGKQEVLEFEKPKSALTAGINQPAATTYREVGRLVANRFVNAPYTNFGFNTPPSSITYSEVCAWYGALKFAEATNDRDLQERLYQRFLPLLNEKKNLVPAADHVDHTVFGAIPFELFRIKKDTALFNMGKRFADGQWKLPVNAKPEYIELQQRGFSWQTRFWIDDMFMINLIQSGAYRITGDTGYINRAAREMIEYLKRLQQPNGLFYHAPDVPFYWGRGNGWMAAGMTELLLSLPSNSVYRPAILKGYKTMMNSLLNFQLANGMWRQLIDDSRAWPETSCTGMFTYAMITGVKKGWLNKEQYTTAALKAWQALVTYINSDGDVREICEGTNKENSRQYYLERKRITGDMHGQAPVLWCAAAFLSK
;
A
#
# COMPACT_ATOMS: atom_id res chain seq x y z
N MET A 1 10.99 -28.79 -23.43
CA MET A 1 10.90 -29.38 -24.78
C MET A 1 9.62 -28.87 -25.41
N PRO A 2 9.62 -28.38 -26.66
CA PRO A 2 8.39 -28.09 -27.37
C PRO A 2 8.28 -28.99 -28.59
N ASP A 3 7.33 -29.93 -28.60
CA ASP A 3 6.73 -30.45 -29.82
C ASP A 3 5.48 -31.26 -29.48
N ALA A 4 4.55 -31.24 -30.44
CA ALA A 4 3.26 -31.93 -30.49
C ALA A 4 2.07 -31.20 -29.83
N VAL A 5 1.32 -30.51 -30.69
CA VAL A 5 -0.14 -30.41 -30.60
C VAL A 5 -0.69 -31.82 -30.35
N LEU A 6 -1.41 -32.03 -29.25
CA LEU A 6 -2.08 -33.27 -28.91
C LEU A 6 -3.54 -33.01 -28.48
N PRO A 7 -4.43 -34.00 -28.70
CA PRO A 7 -5.87 -33.81 -28.89
C PRO A 7 -6.65 -33.80 -27.57
N ASN A 8 -7.84 -33.20 -27.57
CA ASN A 8 -8.82 -33.33 -26.49
C ASN A 8 -9.27 -34.82 -26.40
N PRO A 9 -9.36 -35.43 -25.19
CA PRO A 9 -10.53 -35.17 -24.34
C PRO A 9 -10.29 -35.01 -22.82
N VAL A 10 -9.08 -35.24 -22.29
CA VAL A 10 -8.86 -35.56 -20.86
C VAL A 10 -7.48 -35.12 -20.38
N ALA A 11 -7.30 -33.86 -20.03
CA ALA A 11 -6.01 -33.37 -19.53
C ALA A 11 -5.65 -34.00 -18.19
N GLY A 12 -4.60 -34.82 -18.16
CA GLY A 12 -4.15 -35.51 -16.95
C GLY A 12 -5.08 -36.65 -16.48
N GLY A 13 -6.06 -37.10 -17.25
CA GLY A 13 -6.95 -38.18 -16.80
C GLY A 13 -8.05 -37.74 -15.81
N ASP A 14 -8.31 -36.43 -15.68
CA ASP A 14 -9.43 -35.86 -14.91
C ASP A 14 -10.54 -35.34 -15.84
N SER A 15 -11.78 -35.26 -15.33
CA SER A 15 -12.95 -34.80 -16.09
C SER A 15 -13.26 -33.32 -15.83
N TYR A 16 -13.65 -32.60 -16.87
CA TYR A 16 -14.03 -31.20 -16.75
C TYR A 16 -15.45 -31.06 -16.17
N TRP A 17 -15.63 -30.22 -15.16
CA TRP A 17 -16.91 -29.97 -14.49
C TRP A 17 -17.47 -28.59 -14.87
N LEU A 18 -18.56 -28.58 -15.64
CA LEU A 18 -19.25 -27.33 -16.05
C LEU A 18 -20.15 -26.74 -14.95
N GLN A 19 -20.46 -27.54 -13.93
CA GLN A 19 -21.35 -27.18 -12.82
C GLN A 19 -20.67 -27.59 -11.51
N PRO A 20 -20.92 -26.87 -10.41
CA PRO A 20 -20.33 -27.18 -9.11
C PRO A 20 -20.69 -28.60 -8.67
N GLN A 21 -19.68 -29.40 -8.36
CA GLN A 21 -19.85 -30.76 -7.80
C GLN A 21 -19.18 -30.90 -6.46
N GLU A 22 -19.72 -31.80 -5.62
CA GLU A 22 -19.16 -32.24 -4.33
C GLU A 22 -18.91 -31.12 -3.30
N GLY A 23 -18.66 -31.49 -2.04
CA GLY A 23 -18.22 -30.54 -1.01
C GLY A 23 -16.70 -30.34 -1.04
N PHE A 24 -16.21 -29.22 -0.50
CA PHE A 24 -14.77 -28.87 -0.47
C PHE A 24 -13.87 -30.02 -0.03
N GLU A 25 -14.20 -30.73 1.06
CA GLU A 25 -13.37 -31.84 1.56
C GLU A 25 -13.28 -33.03 0.58
N ASN A 26 -14.34 -33.33 -0.16
CA ASN A 26 -14.30 -34.37 -1.20
C ASN A 26 -13.41 -33.93 -2.36
N ARG A 27 -13.59 -32.68 -2.83
CA ARG A 27 -12.75 -32.08 -3.88
C ARG A 27 -11.29 -32.04 -3.48
N ARG A 28 -11.01 -31.68 -2.22
CA ARG A 28 -9.68 -31.69 -1.62
C ARG A 28 -9.06 -33.08 -1.63
N SER A 29 -9.79 -34.11 -1.15
CA SER A 29 -9.33 -35.50 -1.18
C SER A 29 -9.07 -36.00 -2.61
N ALA A 30 -9.97 -35.69 -3.55
CA ALA A 30 -9.80 -36.02 -4.95
C ALA A 30 -8.57 -35.35 -5.56
N TYR A 31 -8.34 -34.06 -5.27
CA TYR A 31 -7.18 -33.34 -5.79
C TYR A 31 -5.85 -33.87 -5.24
N LEU A 32 -5.78 -34.12 -3.93
CA LEU A 32 -4.59 -34.71 -3.33
C LEU A 32 -4.29 -36.09 -3.93
N SER A 33 -5.33 -36.90 -4.18
CA SER A 33 -5.19 -38.22 -4.81
C SER A 33 -4.74 -38.10 -6.27
N PHE A 34 -5.29 -37.12 -6.99
CA PHE A 34 -4.87 -36.79 -8.35
C PHE A 34 -3.38 -36.45 -8.41
N CYS A 35 -2.90 -35.60 -7.50
CA CYS A 35 -1.49 -35.20 -7.41
C CYS A 35 -0.59 -36.38 -7.04
N ALA A 36 -0.98 -37.15 -6.02
CA ALA A 36 -0.20 -38.28 -5.50
C ALA A 36 0.00 -39.41 -6.53
N ALA A 37 -0.98 -39.62 -7.41
CA ALA A 37 -0.94 -40.66 -8.44
C ALA A 37 -0.13 -40.26 -9.69
N ARG A 38 0.11 -38.96 -9.91
CA ARG A 38 0.64 -38.45 -11.19
C ARG A 38 1.93 -37.63 -11.05
N GLY A 39 2.37 -37.37 -9.83
CA GLY A 39 3.61 -36.66 -9.53
C GLY A 39 4.85 -37.53 -9.62
N THR A 40 5.30 -37.82 -10.84
CA THR A 40 6.48 -38.67 -11.09
C THR A 40 7.74 -37.91 -11.51
N GLU A 41 7.65 -36.59 -11.67
CA GLU A 41 8.76 -35.73 -12.11
C GLU A 41 9.25 -34.83 -10.96
N GLY A 42 10.58 -34.63 -10.89
CA GLY A 42 11.23 -33.77 -9.91
C GLY A 42 11.54 -32.37 -10.47
N GLY A 43 12.61 -31.73 -9.98
CA GLY A 43 13.01 -30.38 -10.39
C GLY A 43 12.25 -29.25 -9.69
N ARG A 44 11.92 -28.18 -10.43
CA ARG A 44 11.43 -26.90 -9.88
C ARG A 44 10.18 -27.03 -8.98
N ASP A 45 9.21 -27.82 -9.39
CA ASP A 45 7.85 -27.89 -8.81
C ASP A 45 7.43 -29.34 -8.49
N GLY A 46 8.31 -30.32 -8.71
CA GLY A 46 8.03 -31.73 -8.39
C GLY A 46 7.68 -31.96 -6.90
N ILE A 47 8.22 -31.13 -6.00
CA ILE A 47 7.96 -31.20 -4.55
C ILE A 47 6.48 -31.04 -4.18
N PHE A 48 5.68 -30.34 -4.99
CA PHE A 48 4.26 -30.12 -4.70
C PHE A 48 3.44 -31.40 -4.80
N SER A 49 3.77 -32.29 -5.73
CA SER A 49 3.14 -33.61 -5.76
C SER A 49 3.50 -34.46 -4.54
N GLN A 50 4.71 -34.29 -3.99
CA GLN A 50 5.17 -35.00 -2.79
C GLN A 50 4.49 -34.47 -1.53
N LEU A 51 4.16 -33.18 -1.47
CA LEU A 51 3.31 -32.61 -0.42
C LEU A 51 1.93 -33.28 -0.39
N ALA A 52 1.34 -33.59 -1.54
CA ALA A 52 0.06 -34.31 -1.59
C ALA A 52 0.18 -35.75 -1.05
N ARG A 53 1.24 -36.48 -1.44
CA ARG A 53 1.53 -37.81 -0.87
C ARG A 53 1.76 -37.75 0.64
N PHE A 54 2.48 -36.74 1.10
CA PHE A 54 2.73 -36.50 2.52
C PHE A 54 1.42 -36.26 3.30
N GLN A 55 0.51 -35.47 2.72
CA GLN A 55 -0.79 -35.16 3.32
C GLN A 55 -1.70 -36.39 3.39
N LEU A 56 -1.69 -37.26 2.37
CA LEU A 56 -2.47 -38.51 2.30
C LEU A 56 -1.86 -39.68 3.09
N ASP A 57 -0.84 -39.42 3.89
CA ASP A 57 -0.13 -40.46 4.65
C ASP A 57 0.50 -41.57 3.77
N GLN A 58 0.82 -41.24 2.52
CA GLN A 58 1.56 -42.10 1.59
C GLN A 58 3.08 -41.85 1.70
N PRO A 59 3.94 -42.81 1.29
CA PRO A 59 5.39 -42.58 1.21
C PRO A 59 5.72 -41.50 0.17
N VAL A 60 6.56 -40.52 0.55
CA VAL A 60 7.11 -39.54 -0.41
C VAL A 60 8.27 -40.16 -1.18
N ASP A 61 8.50 -39.68 -2.40
CA ASP A 61 9.70 -40.00 -3.18
C ASP A 61 10.82 -39.03 -2.78
N GLU A 62 11.77 -39.52 -1.96
CA GLU A 62 12.90 -38.69 -1.53
C GLU A 62 13.83 -38.29 -2.68
N ALA A 63 13.89 -39.04 -3.79
CA ALA A 63 14.73 -38.71 -4.93
C ALA A 63 14.23 -37.43 -5.62
N LEU A 64 12.91 -37.33 -5.84
CA LEU A 64 12.29 -36.14 -6.43
C LEU A 64 12.45 -34.90 -5.53
N ILE A 65 12.41 -35.08 -4.20
CA ILE A 65 12.68 -33.99 -3.26
C ILE A 65 14.14 -33.53 -3.38
N ARG A 66 15.10 -34.47 -3.51
CA ARG A 66 16.52 -34.15 -3.72
C ARG A 66 16.78 -33.46 -5.06
N GLU A 67 16.04 -33.80 -6.10
CA GLU A 67 16.09 -33.05 -7.38
C GLU A 67 15.61 -31.61 -7.22
N GLY A 68 14.58 -31.36 -6.39
CA GLY A 68 14.17 -30.01 -6.02
C GLY A 68 15.26 -29.23 -5.28
N ILE A 69 15.94 -29.85 -4.31
CA ILE A 69 17.11 -29.27 -3.65
C ILE A 69 18.20 -28.94 -4.68
N ALA A 70 18.51 -29.87 -5.59
CA ALA A 70 19.51 -29.65 -6.63
C ALA A 70 19.13 -28.47 -7.54
N PHE A 71 17.85 -28.32 -7.90
CA PHE A 71 17.36 -27.17 -8.66
C PHE A 71 17.57 -25.85 -7.90
N VAL A 72 17.27 -25.80 -6.59
CA VAL A 72 17.51 -24.60 -5.77
C VAL A 72 18.97 -24.17 -5.83
N TYR A 73 19.92 -25.11 -5.72
CA TYR A 73 21.35 -24.80 -5.79
C TYR A 73 21.82 -24.34 -7.18
N THR A 74 21.03 -24.51 -8.24
CA THR A 74 21.34 -23.91 -9.55
C THR A 74 21.24 -22.38 -9.51
N GLY A 75 20.48 -21.81 -8.56
CA GLY A 75 20.25 -20.37 -8.45
C GLY A 75 19.49 -19.76 -9.63
N LYS A 76 18.89 -20.58 -10.50
CA LYS A 76 18.09 -20.11 -11.63
C LYS A 76 16.79 -19.46 -11.17
N ASP A 77 16.19 -18.72 -12.09
CA ASP A 77 14.86 -18.15 -11.90
C ASP A 77 13.84 -19.20 -11.41
N CYS A 78 12.93 -18.76 -10.54
CA CYS A 78 11.93 -19.58 -9.86
C CYS A 78 12.45 -20.61 -8.83
N CYS A 79 13.71 -20.54 -8.38
CA CYS A 79 14.21 -21.40 -7.28
C CYS A 79 13.50 -21.14 -5.94
N ASP A 80 13.00 -19.92 -5.74
CA ASP A 80 12.16 -19.51 -4.61
C ASP A 80 10.80 -20.21 -4.59
N PHE A 81 10.29 -20.70 -5.73
CA PHE A 81 9.05 -21.48 -5.78
C PHE A 81 9.25 -22.82 -5.08
N THR A 82 10.39 -23.48 -5.36
CA THR A 82 10.77 -24.74 -4.73
C THR A 82 11.00 -24.57 -3.23
N ILE A 83 11.60 -23.45 -2.81
CA ILE A 83 11.78 -23.11 -1.38
C ILE A 83 10.43 -23.04 -0.66
N GLY A 84 9.41 -22.43 -1.28
CA GLY A 84 8.06 -22.39 -0.72
C GLY A 84 7.47 -23.79 -0.48
N GLY A 85 7.71 -24.73 -1.39
CA GLY A 85 7.36 -26.14 -1.22
C GLY A 85 8.16 -26.85 -0.12
N ILE A 86 9.47 -26.59 -0.02
CA ILE A 86 10.36 -27.16 1.01
C ILE A 86 9.90 -26.73 2.41
N LEU A 87 9.65 -25.42 2.59
CA LEU A 87 9.19 -24.86 3.86
C LEU A 87 7.88 -25.51 4.29
N ARG A 88 6.90 -25.56 3.39
CA ARG A 88 5.61 -26.21 3.67
C ARG A 88 5.78 -27.66 4.11
N LEU A 89 6.63 -28.41 3.41
CA LEU A 89 6.90 -29.82 3.74
C LEU A 89 7.50 -29.97 5.15
N LEU A 90 8.47 -29.12 5.51
CA LEU A 90 9.08 -29.13 6.85
C LEU A 90 8.09 -28.74 7.95
N TYR A 91 7.24 -27.72 7.73
CA TYR A 91 6.20 -27.34 8.69
C TYR A 91 5.16 -28.46 8.90
N LEU A 92 4.71 -29.13 7.83
CA LEU A 92 3.83 -30.29 7.95
C LEU A 92 4.53 -31.46 8.67
N ASN A 93 5.83 -31.65 8.41
CA ASN A 93 6.62 -32.70 9.06
C ASN A 93 6.86 -32.46 10.55
N LYS A 94 6.87 -31.22 11.05
CA LYS A 94 6.90 -30.95 12.50
C LYS A 94 5.76 -31.65 13.24
N LYS A 95 4.58 -31.76 12.61
CA LYS A 95 3.39 -32.40 13.18
C LYS A 95 3.41 -33.92 12.97
N LYS A 96 3.65 -34.39 11.74
CA LYS A 96 3.52 -35.81 11.39
C LYS A 96 4.79 -36.65 11.61
N LYS A 97 5.99 -36.04 11.56
CA LYS A 97 7.31 -36.68 11.75
C LYS A 97 7.53 -37.94 10.89
N ARG A 98 7.29 -37.84 9.58
CA ARG A 98 7.34 -38.98 8.64
C ARG A 98 8.56 -38.98 7.71
N LEU A 99 9.30 -37.87 7.63
CA LEU A 99 10.53 -37.80 6.83
C LEU A 99 11.73 -38.38 7.58
N SER A 100 12.68 -38.94 6.84
CA SER A 100 13.95 -39.40 7.40
C SER A 100 14.75 -38.23 7.97
N ALA A 101 15.49 -38.46 9.06
CA ALA A 101 16.34 -37.44 9.68
C ALA A 101 17.37 -36.87 8.69
N GLN A 102 17.91 -37.71 7.80
CA GLN A 102 18.84 -37.29 6.76
C GLN A 102 18.18 -36.35 5.74
N LEU A 103 16.95 -36.63 5.31
CA LEU A 103 16.24 -35.75 4.39
C LEU A 103 15.90 -34.42 5.04
N VAL A 104 15.44 -34.43 6.30
CA VAL A 104 15.19 -33.20 7.06
C VAL A 104 16.45 -32.34 7.14
N ALA A 105 17.60 -32.93 7.51
CA ALA A 105 18.87 -32.21 7.57
C ALA A 105 19.27 -31.60 6.21
N ASN A 106 19.03 -32.30 5.10
CA ASN A 106 19.32 -31.79 3.75
C ASN A 106 18.41 -30.61 3.38
N LEU A 107 17.12 -30.66 3.74
CA LEU A 107 16.18 -29.58 3.50
C LEU A 107 16.51 -28.34 4.35
N GLU A 108 16.80 -28.53 5.63
CA GLU A 108 17.21 -27.42 6.52
C GLU A 108 18.52 -26.78 6.06
N LYS A 109 19.50 -27.59 5.63
CA LYS A 109 20.74 -27.07 5.02
C LYS A 109 20.47 -26.25 3.77
N CYS A 110 19.58 -26.71 2.89
CA CYS A 110 19.16 -25.97 1.71
C CYS A 110 18.60 -24.58 2.08
N LEU A 111 17.76 -24.50 3.12
CA LEU A 111 17.21 -23.23 3.62
C LEU A 111 18.27 -22.30 4.23
N LEU A 112 19.26 -22.82 4.95
CA LEU A 112 20.35 -22.03 5.53
C LEU A 112 21.30 -21.50 4.46
N ASP A 113 21.53 -22.27 3.40
CA ASP A 113 22.41 -21.89 2.29
C ASP A 113 21.72 -20.94 1.29
N PHE A 114 20.39 -20.85 1.28
CA PHE A 114 19.64 -20.04 0.32
C PHE A 114 19.92 -18.55 0.49
N LYS A 115 19.94 -17.80 -0.62
CA LYS A 115 20.03 -16.33 -0.61
C LYS A 115 18.65 -15.75 -0.80
N TYR A 116 18.11 -15.16 0.27
CA TYR A 116 16.72 -14.71 0.36
C TYR A 116 16.49 -13.34 -0.26
N TRP A 117 17.50 -12.48 -0.31
CA TRP A 117 17.34 -11.14 -0.86
C TRP A 117 18.65 -10.60 -1.43
N TRP A 118 18.58 -9.53 -2.21
CA TRP A 118 19.76 -9.01 -2.92
C TRP A 118 20.77 -8.30 -2.02
N ASP A 119 20.39 -7.89 -0.82
CA ASP A 119 21.25 -7.24 0.17
C ASP A 119 22.18 -8.25 0.88
N ASP A 120 21.96 -9.55 0.66
CA ASP A 120 22.90 -10.60 0.97
C ASP A 120 24.23 -10.34 0.24
N PRO A 121 25.37 -10.24 0.93
CA PRO A 121 26.66 -9.87 0.35
C PRO A 121 27.22 -10.91 -0.64
N ARG A 122 26.69 -12.14 -0.64
CA ARG A 122 27.13 -13.20 -1.55
C ARG A 122 26.75 -12.83 -2.98
N LYS A 123 27.73 -12.92 -3.90
CA LYS A 123 27.54 -12.55 -5.30
C LYS A 123 26.47 -13.42 -5.95
N ASP A 124 25.48 -12.79 -6.58
CA ASP A 124 24.51 -13.49 -7.42
C ASP A 124 25.06 -13.62 -8.85
N ILE A 125 25.46 -14.83 -9.24
CA ILE A 125 26.04 -15.11 -10.56
C ILE A 125 24.99 -15.54 -11.60
N GLN A 126 23.75 -15.83 -11.16
CA GLN A 126 22.68 -16.32 -12.01
C GLN A 126 21.61 -15.26 -12.31
N TYR A 127 21.73 -14.08 -11.70
CA TYR A 127 20.79 -12.95 -11.86
C TYR A 127 19.35 -13.37 -11.56
N ARG A 128 19.11 -13.84 -10.32
CA ARG A 128 17.76 -14.20 -9.86
C ARG A 128 16.77 -13.06 -10.02
N CYS A 129 15.53 -13.43 -10.31
CA CYS A 129 14.43 -12.50 -10.46
C CYS A 129 13.90 -12.09 -9.07
N TYR A 130 14.43 -11.02 -8.48
CA TYR A 130 13.89 -10.47 -7.23
C TYR A 130 12.81 -9.41 -7.46
N HIS A 131 12.73 -8.88 -8.68
CA HIS A 131 12.11 -7.59 -8.91
C HIS A 131 10.60 -7.66 -9.20
N THR A 132 10.07 -8.76 -9.73
CA THR A 132 8.61 -8.85 -10.00
C THR A 132 7.81 -9.04 -8.73
N GLU A 133 6.55 -8.63 -8.76
CA GLU A 133 5.64 -8.68 -7.62
C GLU A 133 5.53 -10.04 -6.93
N ASN A 134 5.33 -11.13 -7.69
CA ASN A 134 5.17 -12.46 -7.11
C ASN A 134 6.47 -12.92 -6.40
N HIS A 135 7.63 -12.67 -7.02
CA HIS A 135 8.94 -13.01 -6.47
C HIS A 135 9.25 -12.23 -5.20
N GLN A 136 8.90 -10.93 -5.13
CA GLN A 136 9.05 -10.15 -3.90
C GLN A 136 8.29 -10.81 -2.73
N GLY A 137 7.01 -11.11 -2.94
CA GLY A 137 6.18 -11.78 -1.94
C GLY A 137 6.74 -13.13 -1.50
N LEU A 138 7.23 -13.93 -2.46
CA LEU A 138 7.83 -15.24 -2.22
C LEU A 138 9.13 -15.16 -1.43
N TYR A 139 10.08 -14.33 -1.84
CA TYR A 139 11.36 -14.19 -1.15
C TYR A 139 11.17 -13.75 0.31
N HIS A 140 10.32 -12.74 0.55
CA HIS A 140 10.06 -12.26 1.91
C HIS A 140 9.29 -13.29 2.76
N THR A 141 8.32 -13.99 2.17
CA THR A 141 7.59 -15.09 2.84
C THR A 141 8.53 -16.24 3.18
N ASN A 142 9.36 -16.66 2.23
CA ASN A 142 10.30 -17.75 2.40
C ASN A 142 11.35 -17.42 3.49
N GLU A 143 11.85 -16.19 3.51
CA GLU A 143 12.80 -15.72 4.53
C GLU A 143 12.16 -15.74 5.92
N LEU A 144 10.95 -15.19 6.06
CA LEU A 144 10.21 -15.18 7.32
C LEU A 144 10.02 -16.59 7.85
N LEU A 145 9.49 -17.49 7.01
CA LEU A 145 9.15 -18.84 7.41
C LEU A 145 10.40 -19.69 7.70
N ALA A 146 11.50 -19.50 6.97
CA ALA A 146 12.79 -20.13 7.25
C ALA A 146 13.39 -19.63 8.57
N ALA A 147 13.35 -18.33 8.80
CA ALA A 147 13.84 -17.69 10.02
C ALA A 147 13.07 -18.17 11.27
N GLN A 148 11.74 -18.30 11.19
CA GLN A 148 10.90 -18.90 12.24
C GLN A 148 11.26 -20.37 12.47
N LEU A 149 11.44 -21.12 11.38
CA LEU A 149 11.68 -22.56 11.43
C LEU A 149 13.05 -22.90 12.03
N LEU A 150 14.08 -22.12 11.69
CA LEU A 150 15.50 -22.34 11.97
C LEU A 150 16.12 -21.23 12.82
N GLY A 151 15.31 -20.57 13.66
CA GLY A 151 15.70 -19.35 14.38
C GLY A 151 16.94 -19.47 15.29
N GLY A 152 17.29 -20.69 15.71
CA GLY A 152 18.49 -20.99 16.49
C GLY A 152 19.77 -21.16 15.67
N SER A 153 19.70 -21.09 14.35
CA SER A 153 20.82 -21.30 13.43
C SER A 153 21.34 -19.98 12.84
N THR A 154 22.57 -20.01 12.34
CA THR A 154 23.17 -18.94 11.55
C THR A 154 23.06 -19.30 10.06
N PHE A 155 22.60 -18.35 9.26
CA PHE A 155 22.45 -18.52 7.81
C PHE A 155 23.79 -18.27 7.11
N ALA A 156 23.89 -18.69 5.84
CA ALA A 156 25.15 -18.66 5.10
C ALA A 156 25.66 -17.24 4.77
N ASP A 157 24.83 -16.21 4.94
CA ASP A 157 25.24 -14.80 4.86
C ASP A 157 25.80 -14.25 6.19
N GLY A 158 25.79 -15.06 7.25
CA GLY A 158 26.27 -14.72 8.59
C GLY A 158 25.20 -14.12 9.51
N LYS A 159 23.98 -13.83 9.02
CA LYS A 159 22.88 -13.33 9.85
C LYS A 159 22.30 -14.46 10.71
N SER A 160 21.88 -14.11 11.92
CA SER A 160 21.08 -14.99 12.77
C SER A 160 19.65 -15.13 12.25
N GLY A 161 18.95 -16.21 12.62
CA GLY A 161 17.53 -16.34 12.30
C GLY A 161 16.67 -15.17 12.82
N LYS A 162 17.04 -14.54 13.94
CA LYS A 162 16.36 -13.33 14.44
C LYS A 162 16.55 -12.12 13.51
N GLU A 163 17.74 -11.96 12.93
CA GLU A 163 18.02 -10.88 11.98
C GLU A 163 17.28 -11.09 10.65
N HIS A 164 17.24 -12.33 10.13
CA HIS A 164 16.41 -12.67 8.97
C HIS A 164 14.92 -12.46 9.24
N TYR A 165 14.43 -12.82 10.42
CA TYR A 165 13.04 -12.56 10.80
C TYR A 165 12.72 -11.06 10.75
N ALA A 166 13.58 -10.24 11.35
CA ALA A 166 13.43 -8.79 11.36
C ALA A 166 13.49 -8.18 9.96
N HIS A 167 14.39 -8.68 9.12
CA HIS A 167 14.53 -8.26 7.73
C HIS A 167 13.29 -8.60 6.89
N ALA A 168 12.88 -9.87 6.93
CA ALA A 168 11.74 -10.38 6.17
C ALA A 168 10.43 -9.66 6.50
N ILE A 169 10.15 -9.44 7.80
CA ILE A 169 8.95 -8.71 8.22
C ILE A 169 8.94 -7.28 7.68
N GLY A 170 10.08 -6.60 7.71
CA GLY A 170 10.19 -5.22 7.19
C GLY A 170 9.76 -5.13 5.73
N LEU A 171 10.20 -6.07 4.90
CA LEU A 171 9.88 -6.08 3.47
C LEU A 171 8.48 -6.65 3.15
N LEU A 172 8.08 -7.72 3.84
CA LEU A 172 6.79 -8.38 3.64
C LEU A 172 5.61 -7.46 3.98
N ASP A 173 5.74 -6.65 5.03
CA ASP A 173 4.69 -5.71 5.44
C ASP A 173 4.36 -4.71 4.31
N HIS A 174 5.38 -4.15 3.67
CA HIS A 174 5.20 -3.28 2.51
C HIS A 174 4.52 -4.00 1.36
N TRP A 175 4.95 -5.22 1.04
CA TRP A 175 4.34 -6.00 -0.04
C TRP A 175 2.85 -6.26 0.22
N LEU A 176 2.50 -6.76 1.41
CA LEU A 176 1.11 -7.02 1.83
C LEU A 176 0.26 -5.75 1.77
N VAL A 177 0.77 -4.64 2.30
CA VAL A 177 0.08 -3.35 2.28
C VAL A 177 -0.19 -2.86 0.86
N TYR A 178 0.78 -2.97 -0.04
CA TYR A 178 0.57 -2.58 -1.43
C TYR A 178 -0.48 -3.46 -2.12
N ARG A 179 -0.47 -4.78 -1.87
CA ARG A 179 -1.50 -5.68 -2.42
C ARG A 179 -2.89 -5.36 -1.87
N MET A 180 -3.01 -5.04 -0.59
CA MET A 180 -4.30 -4.64 0.01
C MET A 180 -4.83 -3.32 -0.55
N ARG A 181 -3.94 -2.33 -0.78
CA ARG A 181 -4.34 -1.00 -1.25
C ARG A 181 -4.64 -0.94 -2.74
N PHE A 182 -3.81 -1.60 -3.55
CA PHE A 182 -3.79 -1.45 -5.00
C PHE A 182 -4.12 -2.74 -5.75
N GLY A 183 -4.29 -3.85 -5.04
CA GLY A 183 -4.43 -5.18 -5.60
C GLY A 183 -3.15 -5.72 -6.19
N PHE A 184 -3.27 -6.62 -7.17
CA PHE A 184 -2.16 -7.30 -7.81
C PHE A 184 -1.86 -6.68 -9.17
N SER A 185 -0.61 -6.26 -9.40
CA SER A 185 -0.21 -5.56 -10.63
C SER A 185 -0.11 -6.55 -11.79
N GLU A 186 0.21 -7.81 -11.53
CA GLU A 186 -0.01 -8.93 -12.47
C GLU A 186 -1.51 -9.28 -12.55
N TRP A 187 -2.33 -8.30 -12.92
CA TRP A 187 -3.78 -8.35 -12.81
C TRP A 187 -4.36 -9.61 -13.45
N LEU A 188 -5.26 -10.27 -12.72
CA LEU A 188 -6.00 -11.45 -13.17
C LEU A 188 -5.10 -12.53 -13.82
N SER A 189 -3.82 -12.63 -13.47
CA SER A 189 -2.88 -13.52 -14.15
C SER A 189 -3.27 -15.00 -13.97
N ASN A 190 -3.68 -15.65 -15.06
CA ASN A 190 -3.99 -17.09 -15.06
C ASN A 190 -2.76 -17.99 -14.87
N ALA A 191 -1.55 -17.40 -14.90
CA ALA A 191 -0.28 -18.04 -14.58
C ALA A 191 0.15 -17.80 -13.12
N TYR A 192 0.12 -16.54 -12.66
CA TYR A 192 0.78 -16.13 -11.41
C TYR A 192 -0.14 -16.09 -10.19
N TYR A 193 -1.46 -16.12 -10.35
CA TYR A 193 -2.36 -16.33 -9.20
C TYR A 193 -2.08 -17.66 -8.50
N ASP A 194 -1.63 -18.69 -9.22
CA ASP A 194 -1.19 -19.96 -8.60
C ASP A 194 0.02 -19.76 -7.66
N VAL A 195 0.94 -18.89 -8.04
CA VAL A 195 2.14 -18.55 -7.26
C VAL A 195 1.80 -17.69 -6.04
N GLU A 196 0.97 -16.66 -6.24
CA GLU A 196 0.51 -15.76 -5.19
C GLU A 196 -0.32 -16.49 -4.13
N MET A 197 -1.21 -17.38 -4.56
CA MET A 197 -2.00 -18.19 -3.62
C MET A 197 -1.14 -19.17 -2.82
N MET A 198 -0.07 -19.73 -3.41
CA MET A 198 0.89 -20.54 -2.64
C MET A 198 1.58 -19.71 -1.54
N THR A 199 2.02 -18.51 -1.90
CA THR A 199 2.67 -17.56 -0.98
C THR A 199 1.74 -17.22 0.20
N LEU A 200 0.52 -16.80 -0.10
CA LEU A 200 -0.46 -16.39 0.91
C LEU A 200 -0.96 -17.59 1.74
N ALA A 201 -1.17 -18.77 1.14
CA ALA A 201 -1.55 -19.98 1.87
C ALA A 201 -0.47 -20.41 2.86
N ASN A 202 0.81 -20.30 2.48
CA ASN A 202 1.93 -20.56 3.39
C ASN A 202 1.99 -19.56 4.55
N LEU A 203 1.75 -18.26 4.29
CA LEU A 203 1.65 -17.26 5.35
C LEU A 203 0.48 -17.56 6.29
N HIS A 204 -0.71 -17.82 5.75
CA HIS A 204 -1.90 -18.18 6.51
C HIS A 204 -1.66 -19.37 7.43
N ASP A 205 -1.07 -20.46 6.91
CA ASP A 205 -0.92 -21.69 7.67
C ASP A 205 0.23 -21.63 8.70
N PHE A 206 1.30 -20.85 8.43
CA PHE A 206 2.57 -20.99 9.16
C PHE A 206 3.19 -19.70 9.73
N ALA A 207 2.77 -18.51 9.32
CA ALA A 207 3.33 -17.27 9.88
C ALA A 207 2.96 -17.17 11.37
N GLU A 208 3.95 -16.88 12.24
CA GLU A 208 3.71 -16.69 13.68
C GLU A 208 2.91 -15.41 13.98
N PRO A 209 3.16 -14.26 13.31
CA PRO A 209 2.36 -13.05 13.53
C PRO A 209 0.92 -13.20 13.06
N ALA A 210 -0.04 -12.95 13.95
CA ALA A 210 -1.47 -13.00 13.62
C ALA A 210 -1.87 -12.03 12.50
N ALA A 211 -1.36 -10.80 12.55
CA ALA A 211 -1.64 -9.78 11.53
C ALA A 211 -1.19 -10.21 10.12
N VAL A 212 -0.07 -10.94 10.00
CA VAL A 212 0.39 -11.48 8.70
C VAL A 212 -0.55 -12.57 8.21
N ARG A 213 -1.00 -13.47 9.09
CA ARG A 213 -2.00 -14.50 8.72
C ARG A 213 -3.33 -13.87 8.30
N GLU A 214 -3.80 -12.88 9.04
CA GLU A 214 -5.05 -12.17 8.75
C GLU A 214 -4.97 -11.43 7.40
N ALA A 215 -3.89 -10.71 7.13
CA ALA A 215 -3.65 -10.07 5.83
C ALA A 215 -3.62 -11.11 4.69
N ALA A 216 -3.00 -12.27 4.92
CA ALA A 216 -2.97 -13.34 3.94
C ALA A 216 -4.37 -13.90 3.63
N VAL A 217 -5.23 -14.08 4.65
CA VAL A 217 -6.63 -14.48 4.46
C VAL A 217 -7.38 -13.47 3.61
N GLN A 218 -7.26 -12.18 3.93
CA GLN A 218 -7.95 -11.14 3.19
C GLN A 218 -7.52 -11.08 1.72
N LEU A 219 -6.23 -11.22 1.44
CA LEU A 219 -5.71 -11.26 0.07
C LEU A 219 -6.13 -12.54 -0.66
N LEU A 220 -6.17 -13.69 0.01
CA LEU A 220 -6.72 -14.94 -0.57
C LEU A 220 -8.20 -14.78 -0.93
N ASN A 221 -9.00 -14.19 -0.04
CA ASN A 221 -10.41 -13.88 -0.31
C ASN A 221 -10.54 -12.93 -1.52
N GLY A 222 -9.68 -11.92 -1.61
CA GLY A 222 -9.62 -11.00 -2.76
C GLY A 222 -9.31 -11.70 -4.08
N LEU A 223 -8.28 -12.56 -4.13
CA LEU A 223 -7.93 -13.34 -5.32
C LEU A 223 -9.03 -14.34 -5.71
N LEU A 224 -9.69 -14.98 -4.74
CA LEU A 224 -10.83 -15.86 -5.02
C LEU A 224 -12.05 -15.07 -5.50
N TYR A 225 -12.26 -13.85 -5.02
CA TYR A 225 -13.30 -12.98 -5.55
C TYR A 225 -13.00 -12.54 -6.99
N ASP A 226 -11.72 -12.28 -7.31
CA ASP A 226 -11.26 -12.03 -8.67
C ASP A 226 -11.58 -13.21 -9.59
N LEU A 227 -11.29 -14.45 -9.16
CA LEU A 227 -11.69 -15.65 -9.90
C LEU A 227 -13.22 -15.78 -9.99
N ALA A 228 -13.96 -15.52 -8.91
CA ALA A 228 -15.41 -15.67 -8.88
C ALA A 228 -16.13 -14.78 -9.89
N LEU A 229 -15.66 -13.53 -10.09
CA LEU A 229 -16.23 -12.57 -11.03
C LEU A 229 -15.88 -12.89 -12.49
N ASN A 230 -14.75 -13.54 -12.72
CA ASN A 230 -14.12 -13.70 -14.04
C ASN A 230 -14.05 -15.17 -14.50
N ASN A 231 -14.82 -16.04 -13.85
CA ASN A 231 -14.92 -17.46 -14.16
C ASN A 231 -16.14 -17.75 -15.06
N PHE A 232 -15.94 -18.41 -16.21
CA PHE A 232 -17.01 -18.93 -17.05
C PHE A 232 -16.94 -20.46 -17.11
N HIS A 233 -17.79 -21.14 -16.33
CA HIS A 233 -17.84 -22.61 -16.22
C HIS A 233 -16.50 -23.31 -15.90
N GLY A 234 -15.59 -22.65 -15.19
CA GLY A 234 -14.25 -23.15 -14.85
C GLY A 234 -13.12 -22.60 -15.73
N VAL A 235 -13.42 -21.69 -16.66
CA VAL A 235 -12.46 -20.95 -17.50
C VAL A 235 -12.22 -19.57 -16.90
N PHE A 236 -10.97 -19.16 -16.65
CA PHE A 236 -10.66 -17.81 -16.21
C PHE A 236 -10.67 -16.85 -17.40
N GLY A 237 -11.87 -16.59 -17.94
CA GLY A 237 -12.04 -15.98 -19.25
C GLY A 237 -11.88 -14.45 -19.31
N ALA A 238 -10.87 -13.92 -18.63
CA ALA A 238 -10.64 -12.48 -18.48
C ALA A 238 -9.43 -11.97 -19.27
N THR A 239 -9.23 -10.65 -19.26
CA THR A 239 -7.92 -10.04 -19.58
C THR A 239 -6.87 -10.46 -18.54
N HIS A 240 -5.60 -10.52 -18.94
CA HIS A 240 -4.49 -10.90 -18.07
C HIS A 240 -3.29 -9.96 -18.23
N GLY A 241 -2.67 -9.54 -17.11
CA GLY A 241 -1.40 -8.81 -17.15
C GLY A 241 -0.22 -9.67 -17.58
N ARG A 242 -0.31 -10.97 -17.27
CA ARG A 242 0.67 -11.98 -17.59
C ARG A 242 -0.03 -13.28 -17.97
N THR A 243 0.36 -13.84 -19.12
CA THR A 243 -0.13 -15.14 -19.58
C THR A 243 0.82 -15.74 -20.63
N TYR A 244 0.54 -16.98 -21.03
CA TYR A 244 1.29 -17.72 -22.04
C TYR A 244 0.33 -18.36 -23.04
N ALA A 245 0.81 -18.60 -24.26
CA ALA A 245 -0.03 -19.03 -25.38
C ALA A 245 -0.89 -20.26 -25.04
N HIS A 246 -0.28 -21.30 -24.48
CA HIS A 246 -0.95 -22.54 -24.13
C HIS A 246 -2.09 -22.37 -23.09
N MET A 247 -2.05 -21.31 -22.26
CA MET A 247 -3.07 -21.05 -21.24
C MET A 247 -4.31 -20.33 -21.79
N ILE A 248 -4.17 -19.59 -22.90
CA ILE A 248 -5.27 -18.81 -23.52
C ILE A 248 -5.81 -19.44 -24.81
N THR A 249 -5.08 -20.39 -25.40
CA THR A 249 -5.57 -21.21 -26.53
C THR A 249 -6.18 -22.54 -26.06
N GLY A 250 -6.21 -22.79 -24.75
CA GLY A 250 -6.91 -23.91 -24.15
C GLY A 250 -7.08 -23.68 -22.65
N ALA A 251 -8.26 -23.20 -22.23
CA ALA A 251 -8.50 -22.73 -20.86
C ALA A 251 -8.28 -23.79 -19.78
N TRP A 252 -8.34 -25.07 -20.13
CA TRP A 252 -8.03 -26.16 -19.21
C TRP A 252 -6.53 -26.26 -18.85
N GLN A 253 -5.65 -25.54 -19.54
CA GLN A 253 -4.21 -25.48 -19.27
C GLN A 253 -3.80 -24.34 -18.34
N GLU A 254 -4.77 -23.55 -17.87
CA GLU A 254 -4.52 -22.47 -16.92
C GLU A 254 -4.05 -23.05 -15.57
N SER A 255 -3.05 -22.41 -14.95
CA SER A 255 -2.63 -22.79 -13.59
C SER A 255 -3.77 -22.62 -12.58
N THR A 256 -4.66 -21.65 -12.80
CA THR A 256 -5.83 -21.40 -11.96
C THR A 256 -6.97 -22.42 -12.10
N ALA A 257 -6.99 -23.27 -13.13
CA ALA A 257 -8.04 -24.26 -13.33
C ALA A 257 -8.16 -25.24 -12.14
N SER A 258 -7.02 -25.68 -11.60
CA SER A 258 -7.00 -26.58 -10.44
C SER A 258 -7.52 -25.91 -9.16
N ILE A 259 -7.25 -24.61 -9.01
CA ILE A 259 -7.75 -23.79 -7.89
C ILE A 259 -9.27 -23.63 -7.99
N MET A 260 -9.80 -23.28 -9.17
CA MET A 260 -11.25 -23.14 -9.36
C MET A 260 -11.98 -24.46 -9.12
N LYS A 261 -11.42 -25.59 -9.59
CA LYS A 261 -12.02 -26.90 -9.32
C LYS A 261 -11.98 -27.24 -7.84
N LEU A 262 -10.86 -27.01 -7.16
CA LEU A 262 -10.75 -27.23 -5.72
C LEU A 262 -11.74 -26.37 -4.92
N MET A 263 -11.78 -25.07 -5.20
CA MET A 263 -12.50 -24.08 -4.38
C MET A 263 -13.99 -23.98 -4.73
N PHE A 264 -14.35 -24.06 -6.01
CA PHE A 264 -15.71 -23.82 -6.49
C PHE A 264 -16.37 -25.07 -7.08
N GLY A 265 -15.61 -26.14 -7.35
CA GLY A 265 -16.14 -27.37 -7.92
C GLY A 265 -16.43 -27.28 -9.42
N VAL A 266 -15.76 -26.39 -10.14
CA VAL A 266 -15.90 -26.21 -11.60
C VAL A 266 -14.52 -26.15 -12.26
N GLY A 267 -14.42 -26.59 -13.51
CA GLY A 267 -13.15 -26.68 -14.23
C GLY A 267 -12.52 -28.07 -14.17
N VAL A 268 -11.19 -28.14 -14.15
CA VAL A 268 -10.41 -29.39 -14.21
C VAL A 268 -9.17 -29.32 -13.34
N PHE A 269 -8.73 -30.46 -12.80
CA PHE A 269 -7.40 -30.60 -12.21
C PHE A 269 -6.38 -30.73 -13.34
N HIS A 270 -5.80 -29.61 -13.72
CA HIS A 270 -4.86 -29.53 -14.84
C HIS A 270 -3.49 -30.15 -14.52
N SER A 271 -2.94 -29.83 -13.34
CA SER A 271 -1.54 -30.15 -13.01
C SER A 271 -1.38 -30.74 -11.61
N PRO A 272 -0.63 -31.84 -11.44
CA PRO A 272 -0.29 -32.41 -10.14
C PRO A 272 0.78 -31.58 -9.38
N ARG A 273 1.24 -30.48 -10.00
CA ARG A 273 2.30 -29.60 -9.51
C ARG A 273 1.85 -28.14 -9.35
N SER A 274 0.53 -27.86 -9.43
CA SER A 274 0.00 -26.50 -9.18
C SER A 274 0.29 -26.10 -7.73
N MET A 275 1.00 -24.99 -7.58
CA MET A 275 1.62 -24.59 -6.33
C MET A 275 0.55 -24.12 -5.34
N GLY A 276 -0.33 -23.24 -5.80
CA GLY A 276 -1.42 -22.67 -5.03
C GLY A 276 -2.46 -23.71 -4.69
N ALA A 277 -2.91 -24.53 -5.66
CA ALA A 277 -3.89 -25.58 -5.39
C ALA A 277 -3.37 -26.61 -4.38
N VAL A 278 -2.11 -27.06 -4.49
CA VAL A 278 -1.51 -27.99 -3.52
C VAL A 278 -1.38 -27.32 -2.15
N ALA A 279 -0.93 -26.07 -2.09
CA ALA A 279 -0.82 -25.35 -0.82
C ALA A 279 -2.19 -25.26 -0.13
N LEU A 280 -3.23 -24.84 -0.85
CA LEU A 280 -4.59 -24.75 -0.34
C LEU A 280 -5.15 -26.12 0.08
N ALA A 281 -4.95 -27.18 -0.72
CA ALA A 281 -5.45 -28.52 -0.42
C ALA A 281 -4.74 -29.21 0.76
N THR A 282 -3.49 -28.85 1.03
CA THR A 282 -2.75 -29.35 2.20
C THR A 282 -2.88 -28.43 3.42
N GLY A 283 -3.57 -27.28 3.27
CA GLY A 283 -3.69 -26.23 4.26
C GLY A 283 -4.99 -26.26 5.06
N SER A 284 -5.23 -25.15 5.74
CA SER A 284 -6.40 -24.95 6.61
C SER A 284 -7.37 -23.86 6.11
N TYR A 285 -7.00 -23.15 5.04
CA TYR A 285 -7.81 -22.10 4.46
C TYR A 285 -9.09 -22.64 3.79
N HIS A 286 -10.19 -21.91 3.93
CA HIS A 286 -11.48 -22.21 3.29
C HIS A 286 -12.03 -20.97 2.59
N CYS A 287 -12.58 -21.16 1.38
CA CYS A 287 -13.22 -20.07 0.64
C CYS A 287 -14.51 -19.60 1.37
N PRO A 288 -14.70 -18.28 1.56
CA PRO A 288 -15.97 -17.75 2.06
C PRO A 288 -17.16 -18.16 1.19
N LYS A 289 -18.25 -18.59 1.83
CA LYS A 289 -19.42 -19.13 1.12
C LYS A 289 -20.06 -18.13 0.15
N VAL A 290 -20.03 -16.83 0.47
CA VAL A 290 -20.54 -15.78 -0.42
C VAL A 290 -19.76 -15.72 -1.74
N ILE A 291 -18.44 -15.95 -1.72
CA ILE A 291 -17.59 -15.96 -2.90
C ILE A 291 -17.84 -17.22 -3.73
N GLU A 292 -17.95 -18.39 -3.10
CA GLU A 292 -18.31 -19.64 -3.80
C GLU A 292 -19.68 -19.53 -4.49
N ASP A 293 -20.67 -18.93 -3.81
CA ASP A 293 -22.02 -18.72 -4.37
C ASP A 293 -22.02 -17.74 -5.55
N ILE A 294 -21.13 -16.74 -5.57
CA ILE A 294 -20.93 -15.84 -6.72
C ILE A 294 -20.23 -16.59 -7.86
N ALA A 295 -19.19 -17.37 -7.56
CA ALA A 295 -18.35 -18.05 -8.54
C ALA A 295 -19.11 -19.09 -9.37
N THR A 296 -20.16 -19.67 -8.79
CA THR A 296 -20.91 -20.81 -9.34
C THR A 296 -22.30 -20.45 -9.84
N ASP A 297 -22.72 -19.18 -9.72
CA ASP A 297 -23.95 -18.70 -10.36
C ASP A 297 -23.70 -18.29 -11.81
N TYR A 298 -24.11 -19.19 -12.71
CA TYR A 298 -24.10 -18.99 -14.16
C TYR A 298 -25.45 -18.61 -14.74
N GLN A 299 -26.49 -18.43 -13.92
CA GLN A 299 -27.81 -17.98 -14.39
C GLN A 299 -27.92 -16.46 -14.37
N GLU A 300 -27.23 -15.83 -13.42
CA GLU A 300 -27.20 -14.39 -13.25
C GLU A 300 -26.19 -13.72 -14.19
N THR A 301 -26.60 -12.62 -14.83
CA THR A 301 -25.69 -11.78 -15.61
C THR A 301 -24.94 -10.84 -14.68
N ILE A 302 -23.61 -10.84 -14.74
CA ILE A 302 -22.73 -9.99 -13.94
C ILE A 302 -22.01 -9.03 -14.87
N LEU A 303 -22.15 -7.74 -14.61
CA LEU A 303 -21.31 -6.69 -15.18
C LEU A 303 -20.41 -6.15 -14.07
N SER A 304 -19.10 -6.28 -14.24
CA SER A 304 -18.11 -5.86 -13.27
C SER A 304 -17.15 -4.85 -13.86
N ARG A 305 -17.00 -3.71 -13.18
CA ARG A 305 -15.87 -2.78 -13.35
C ARG A 305 -14.88 -3.03 -12.22
N GLN A 306 -13.62 -3.20 -12.58
CA GLN A 306 -12.57 -3.57 -11.63
C GLN A 306 -11.30 -2.78 -11.90
N ARG A 307 -10.59 -2.39 -10.84
CA ARG A 307 -9.28 -1.72 -10.95
C ARG A 307 -8.19 -2.46 -10.19
N GLN A 308 -7.05 -2.64 -10.84
CA GLN A 308 -5.81 -3.18 -10.27
C GLN A 308 -4.64 -2.25 -10.58
N SER A 309 -3.63 -2.21 -9.71
CA SER A 309 -2.41 -1.40 -9.86
C SER A 309 -2.64 0.13 -9.91
N ILE A 310 -1.55 0.88 -10.07
CA ILE A 310 -1.53 2.35 -10.13
C ILE A 310 -0.65 2.84 -11.29
N GLU A 311 -0.75 4.13 -11.62
CA GLU A 311 0.25 4.80 -12.44
C GLU A 311 1.37 5.34 -11.53
N VAL A 312 2.64 5.25 -11.98
CA VAL A 312 3.77 5.85 -11.24
C VAL A 312 3.58 7.35 -11.03
N ALA A 313 3.04 8.05 -12.04
CA ALA A 313 2.73 9.47 -11.96
C ALA A 313 1.73 9.84 -10.84
N ASP A 314 0.98 8.85 -10.32
CA ASP A 314 0.01 9.03 -9.25
C ASP A 314 0.58 8.68 -7.86
N ALA A 315 1.85 8.28 -7.75
CA ALA A 315 2.50 7.87 -6.50
C ALA A 315 2.25 8.84 -5.33
N ALA A 316 2.46 10.14 -5.56
CA ALA A 316 2.26 11.16 -4.53
C ALA A 316 0.80 11.24 -4.02
N LYS A 317 -0.20 10.95 -4.86
CA LYS A 317 -1.63 10.92 -4.45
C LYS A 317 -1.89 9.82 -3.43
N TYR A 318 -1.09 8.75 -3.47
CA TYR A 318 -1.18 7.60 -2.59
C TYR A 318 -0.17 7.64 -1.43
N GLY A 319 0.51 8.78 -1.23
CA GLY A 319 1.51 8.94 -0.17
C GLY A 319 2.80 8.16 -0.42
N LEU A 320 3.10 7.82 -1.67
CA LEU A 320 4.30 7.09 -2.07
C LEU A 320 5.39 8.06 -2.55
N ASN A 321 6.62 7.86 -2.09
CA ASN A 321 7.78 8.66 -2.48
C ASN A 321 8.63 7.92 -3.53
N VAL A 322 8.61 8.38 -4.79
CA VAL A 322 9.39 7.79 -5.89
C VAL A 322 10.91 7.86 -5.71
N LYS A 323 11.40 8.62 -4.73
CA LYS A 323 12.81 8.73 -4.37
C LYS A 323 13.20 7.88 -3.15
N ASP A 324 12.30 7.03 -2.67
CA ASP A 324 12.57 6.09 -1.58
C ASP A 324 12.77 4.67 -2.16
N GLU A 325 13.69 3.92 -1.57
CA GLU A 325 14.04 2.58 -2.05
C GLU A 325 12.91 1.58 -1.84
N LEU A 326 12.30 1.56 -0.65
CA LEU A 326 11.21 0.63 -0.32
C LEU A 326 9.98 0.90 -1.18
N THR A 327 9.69 2.18 -1.46
CA THR A 327 8.65 2.56 -2.42
C THR A 327 9.03 2.15 -3.85
N THR A 328 10.29 2.29 -4.24
CA THR A 328 10.74 1.89 -5.58
C THR A 328 10.58 0.39 -5.83
N ASN A 329 10.67 -0.44 -4.78
CA ASN A 329 10.37 -1.87 -4.88
C ASN A 329 8.93 -2.14 -5.36
N LEU A 330 7.94 -1.31 -5.00
CA LEU A 330 6.58 -1.42 -5.57
C LEU A 330 6.60 -1.25 -7.09
N PHE A 331 7.29 -0.21 -7.58
CA PHE A 331 7.37 0.08 -9.02
C PHE A 331 8.19 -0.97 -9.77
N TRP A 332 9.20 -1.55 -9.13
CA TRP A 332 9.89 -2.74 -9.65
C TRP A 332 8.96 -3.96 -9.71
N GLY A 333 8.09 -4.13 -8.71
CA GLY A 333 7.05 -5.17 -8.69
C GLY A 333 6.08 -5.03 -9.86
N MET A 334 5.72 -3.79 -10.17
CA MET A 334 4.97 -3.39 -11.37
C MET A 334 5.79 -3.47 -12.67
N GLN A 335 7.07 -3.84 -12.58
CA GLN A 335 8.02 -3.95 -13.69
C GLN A 335 8.16 -2.65 -14.49
N GLU A 336 8.10 -1.52 -13.80
CA GLU A 336 8.21 -0.18 -14.36
C GLU A 336 9.51 0.48 -13.89
N PHE A 337 10.63 -0.04 -14.39
CA PHE A 337 11.97 0.27 -13.89
C PHE A 337 12.52 1.60 -14.42
N ILE A 338 12.05 1.99 -15.59
CA ILE A 338 12.61 3.11 -16.37
C ILE A 338 11.60 4.26 -16.53
N HIS A 339 10.54 4.31 -15.73
CA HIS A 339 9.64 5.46 -15.73
C HIS A 339 10.41 6.73 -15.33
N PRO A 340 10.16 7.90 -15.96
CA PRO A 340 10.93 9.12 -15.72
C PRO A 340 11.08 9.51 -14.24
N ASP A 341 10.04 9.30 -13.43
CA ASP A 341 10.05 9.64 -12.00
C ASP A 341 10.83 8.66 -11.12
N VAL A 342 11.10 7.44 -11.60
CA VAL A 342 11.64 6.32 -10.81
C VAL A 342 13.00 5.85 -11.33
N ILE A 343 13.37 6.19 -12.56
CA ILE A 343 14.58 5.72 -13.24
C ILE A 343 15.88 6.03 -12.48
N ASP A 344 15.96 7.18 -11.79
CA ASP A 344 17.14 7.56 -11.01
C ASP A 344 17.31 6.67 -9.77
N MET A 345 16.22 6.39 -9.04
CA MET A 345 16.27 5.50 -7.89
C MET A 345 16.50 4.05 -8.34
N SER A 346 15.91 3.63 -9.46
CA SER A 346 16.16 2.30 -10.03
C SER A 346 17.62 2.09 -10.38
N GLN A 347 18.27 3.07 -11.04
CA GLN A 347 19.71 3.01 -11.30
C GLN A 347 20.52 2.99 -9.99
N THR A 348 20.08 3.74 -8.97
CA THR A 348 20.75 3.76 -7.66
C THR A 348 20.71 2.40 -6.96
N ILE A 349 19.55 1.76 -6.91
CA ILE A 349 19.37 0.40 -6.33
C ILE A 349 20.20 -0.60 -7.13
N SER A 350 20.11 -0.56 -8.46
CA SER A 350 20.89 -1.44 -9.34
C SER A 350 22.39 -1.34 -9.10
N ASN A 351 22.91 -0.12 -9.01
CA ASN A 351 24.35 0.11 -8.76
C ASN A 351 24.76 -0.30 -7.35
N ARG A 352 23.91 -0.06 -6.34
CA ARG A 352 24.20 -0.38 -4.94
C ARG A 352 24.29 -1.87 -4.70
N TYR A 353 23.34 -2.64 -5.21
CA TYR A 353 23.21 -4.08 -4.93
C TYR A 353 23.70 -4.97 -6.08
N ASN A 354 24.20 -4.37 -7.17
CA ASN A 354 24.56 -5.07 -8.39
C ASN A 354 23.39 -5.94 -8.91
N THR A 355 22.18 -5.37 -8.87
CA THR A 355 20.94 -5.97 -9.37
C THR A 355 20.56 -5.33 -10.70
N TRP A 356 20.22 -6.12 -11.71
CA TRP A 356 20.11 -5.59 -13.09
C TRP A 356 18.78 -5.97 -13.75
N PRO A 357 17.65 -5.37 -13.36
CA PRO A 357 16.43 -5.46 -14.17
C PRO A 357 16.64 -4.78 -15.54
N TYR A 358 17.46 -3.71 -15.58
CA TYR A 358 17.90 -3.03 -16.80
C TYR A 358 19.39 -2.71 -16.75
N ARG A 359 20.09 -2.84 -17.89
CA ARG A 359 21.53 -2.54 -18.00
C ARG A 359 21.84 -1.14 -18.53
N ASN A 360 20.89 -0.52 -19.23
CA ASN A 360 21.15 0.66 -20.07
C ASN A 360 20.31 1.87 -19.62
N TYR A 361 20.27 2.18 -18.32
CA TYR A 361 19.48 3.30 -17.79
C TYR A 361 19.79 4.63 -18.51
N ASP A 362 21.06 4.89 -18.82
CA ASP A 362 21.48 6.13 -19.45
C ASP A 362 20.90 6.34 -20.86
N ASP A 363 20.70 5.26 -21.63
CA ASP A 363 20.06 5.31 -22.96
C ASP A 363 18.59 5.77 -22.85
N TYR A 364 17.86 5.27 -21.85
CA TYR A 364 16.48 5.70 -21.60
C TYR A 364 16.41 7.14 -21.10
N LYS A 365 17.34 7.56 -20.24
CA LYS A 365 17.45 8.97 -19.83
C LYS A 365 17.71 9.89 -21.02
N GLN A 366 18.58 9.51 -21.94
CA GLN A 366 18.83 10.24 -23.18
C GLN A 366 17.57 10.32 -24.06
N LYS A 367 16.80 9.25 -24.17
CA LYS A 367 15.51 9.26 -24.88
C LYS A 367 14.52 10.25 -24.26
N TYR A 368 14.43 10.33 -22.93
CA TYR A 368 13.58 11.32 -22.26
C TYR A 368 14.11 12.76 -22.45
N GLN A 369 15.42 12.97 -22.36
CA GLN A 369 16.04 14.26 -22.64
C GLN A 369 15.78 14.72 -24.08
N ALA A 370 15.83 13.81 -25.06
CA ALA A 370 15.50 14.10 -26.45
C ALA A 370 14.03 14.51 -26.62
N GLN A 371 13.10 13.85 -25.92
CA GLN A 371 11.68 14.27 -25.90
C GLN A 371 11.53 15.67 -25.32
N VAL A 372 12.19 15.99 -24.19
CA VAL A 372 12.14 17.32 -23.58
C VAL A 372 12.75 18.37 -24.52
N ALA A 373 13.88 18.07 -25.16
CA ALA A 373 14.51 18.97 -26.13
C ALA A 373 13.61 19.26 -27.34
N GLN A 374 12.88 18.25 -27.82
CA GLN A 374 12.00 18.38 -28.99
C GLN A 374 10.63 19.00 -28.66
N PHE A 375 10.04 18.67 -27.51
CA PHE A 375 8.64 18.97 -27.19
C PHE A 375 8.45 19.85 -25.94
N GLY A 376 9.54 20.22 -25.25
CA GLY A 376 9.51 20.97 -23.99
C GLY A 376 9.05 20.15 -22.76
N LYS A 377 8.67 18.88 -22.95
CA LYS A 377 8.21 17.96 -21.91
C LYS A 377 8.37 16.51 -22.38
N ILE A 378 8.27 15.57 -21.46
CA ILE A 378 8.12 14.15 -21.79
C ILE A 378 6.71 13.94 -22.33
N VAL A 379 6.60 13.39 -23.54
CA VAL A 379 5.32 13.14 -24.24
C VAL A 379 4.97 11.66 -24.28
N ASN A 380 5.96 10.78 -24.13
CA ASN A 380 5.79 9.35 -24.00
C ASN A 380 6.65 8.81 -22.83
N PRO A 381 6.06 8.63 -21.63
CA PRO A 381 6.74 8.03 -20.49
C PRO A 381 6.78 6.50 -20.54
N TYR A 382 6.01 5.87 -21.43
CA TYR A 382 5.75 4.42 -21.44
C TYR A 382 6.73 3.67 -22.35
N LEU A 383 8.03 3.74 -22.01
CA LEU A 383 9.08 3.03 -22.76
C LEU A 383 9.33 1.61 -22.26
N ASP A 384 8.85 1.27 -21.06
CA ASP A 384 8.99 -0.07 -20.47
C ASP A 384 7.92 -1.01 -21.04
N ARG A 385 8.35 -2.09 -21.70
CA ARG A 385 7.47 -3.10 -22.28
C ARG A 385 6.90 -4.06 -21.25
N PHE A 386 7.58 -4.20 -20.11
CA PHE A 386 7.21 -5.14 -19.06
C PHE A 386 6.18 -4.56 -18.11
N ALA A 387 6.08 -3.24 -18.04
CA ALA A 387 5.30 -2.54 -17.04
C ALA A 387 3.81 -2.95 -16.98
N LEU A 388 3.33 -2.92 -15.74
CA LEU A 388 2.01 -3.36 -15.26
C LEU A 388 1.35 -2.21 -14.48
N SER A 389 1.10 -1.10 -15.17
CA SER A 389 0.52 0.12 -14.59
C SER A 389 -0.99 -0.04 -14.37
N GLU A 390 -1.74 1.06 -14.18
CA GLU A 390 -3.16 1.01 -13.82
C GLU A 390 -3.98 0.22 -14.86
N ALA A 391 -4.60 -0.87 -14.41
CA ALA A 391 -5.48 -1.71 -15.21
C ALA A 391 -6.93 -1.50 -14.79
N ASN A 392 -7.72 -0.87 -15.66
CA ASN A 392 -9.16 -0.70 -15.51
C ASN A 392 -9.86 -1.72 -16.39
N MET A 393 -10.70 -2.58 -15.83
CA MET A 393 -11.25 -3.74 -16.52
C MET A 393 -12.77 -3.70 -16.51
N ILE A 394 -13.36 -4.22 -17.59
CA ILE A 394 -14.79 -4.49 -17.69
C ILE A 394 -14.93 -5.97 -18.02
N THR A 395 -15.70 -6.70 -17.22
CA THR A 395 -16.11 -8.08 -17.50
C THR A 395 -17.63 -8.16 -17.49
N LEU A 396 -18.21 -8.66 -18.59
CA LEU A 396 -19.61 -9.06 -18.68
C LEU A 396 -19.68 -10.58 -18.73
N ARG A 397 -20.22 -11.22 -17.70
CA ARG A 397 -20.53 -12.65 -17.67
C ARG A 397 -22.02 -12.86 -17.80
N THR A 398 -22.44 -13.68 -18.74
CA THR A 398 -23.84 -14.09 -18.97
C THR A 398 -23.93 -15.62 -18.91
N PRO A 399 -25.14 -16.21 -18.94
CA PRO A 399 -25.28 -17.67 -19.04
C PRO A 399 -24.69 -18.28 -20.32
N GLY A 400 -24.61 -17.51 -21.41
CA GLY A 400 -24.17 -18.03 -22.72
C GLY A 400 -22.73 -17.69 -23.09
N TYR A 401 -22.17 -16.63 -22.50
CA TYR A 401 -20.83 -16.14 -22.84
C TYR A 401 -20.27 -15.20 -21.77
N MET A 402 -18.97 -14.96 -21.83
CA MET A 402 -18.28 -13.90 -21.11
C MET A 402 -17.44 -13.04 -22.06
N LEU A 403 -17.36 -11.73 -21.81
CA LEU A 403 -16.50 -10.78 -22.52
C LEU A 403 -15.77 -9.89 -21.51
N SER A 404 -14.45 -9.88 -21.58
CA SER A 404 -13.60 -9.10 -20.69
C SER A 404 -12.56 -8.29 -21.46
N SER A 405 -12.26 -7.08 -21.00
CA SER A 405 -11.17 -6.26 -21.55
C SER A 405 -10.60 -5.27 -20.54
N VAL A 406 -9.30 -4.96 -20.69
CA VAL A 406 -8.65 -3.84 -20.03
C VAL A 406 -8.76 -2.57 -20.91
N GLN A 407 -9.27 -1.50 -20.32
CA GLN A 407 -9.65 -0.26 -21.00
C GLN A 407 -8.43 0.65 -21.18
N ASP A 408 -8.21 1.14 -22.41
CA ASP A 408 -7.20 2.17 -22.75
C ASP A 408 -5.79 1.90 -22.19
N TYR A 409 -5.42 0.63 -22.01
CA TYR A 409 -4.20 0.24 -21.32
C TYR A 409 -2.95 0.53 -22.16
N ARG A 410 -2.20 1.57 -21.77
CA ARG A 410 -0.89 1.94 -22.35
C ARG A 410 -0.85 1.94 -23.89
N LYS A 411 -1.94 2.39 -24.54
CA LYS A 411 -2.10 2.34 -26.01
C LYS A 411 -0.83 2.79 -26.75
N GLY A 412 -0.39 2.03 -27.73
CA GLY A 412 0.77 2.37 -28.58
C GLY A 412 2.14 2.15 -27.93
N SER A 413 2.20 1.74 -26.66
CA SER A 413 3.47 1.40 -26.01
C SER A 413 3.96 0.02 -26.47
N PRO A 414 5.27 -0.25 -26.40
CA PRO A 414 5.79 -1.61 -26.52
C PRO A 414 5.10 -2.54 -25.52
N GLY A 415 4.75 -3.74 -25.95
CA GLY A 415 4.15 -4.75 -25.09
C GLY A 415 5.07 -5.94 -24.82
N TYR A 416 4.60 -6.80 -23.92
CA TYR A 416 5.19 -8.07 -23.54
C TYR A 416 4.08 -9.12 -23.47
N GLN A 417 3.75 -9.66 -22.29
CA GLN A 417 2.78 -10.74 -22.11
C GLN A 417 1.33 -10.30 -21.90
N GLN A 418 1.04 -8.99 -21.97
CA GLN A 418 -0.28 -8.47 -21.62
C GLN A 418 -1.34 -8.95 -22.63
N HIS A 419 -2.42 -9.54 -22.12
CA HIS A 419 -3.57 -10.06 -22.86
C HIS A 419 -4.77 -9.15 -22.67
N ILE A 420 -5.07 -8.34 -23.69
CA ILE A 420 -5.89 -7.13 -23.54
C ILE A 420 -7.39 -7.41 -23.43
N TRP A 421 -7.89 -8.41 -24.13
CA TRP A 421 -9.31 -8.75 -24.10
C TRP A 421 -9.53 -10.20 -24.51
N GLN A 422 -10.65 -10.76 -24.06
CA GLN A 422 -11.07 -12.12 -24.40
C GLN A 422 -12.59 -12.22 -24.44
N ALA A 423 -13.10 -12.96 -25.42
CA ALA A 423 -14.45 -13.52 -25.42
C ALA A 423 -14.38 -15.03 -25.15
N THR A 424 -15.24 -15.52 -24.27
CA THR A 424 -15.26 -16.92 -23.84
C THR A 424 -16.69 -17.45 -23.95
N LEU A 425 -16.88 -18.53 -24.72
CA LEU A 425 -18.16 -19.22 -24.88
C LEU A 425 -18.08 -20.70 -24.47
N GLY A 426 -16.92 -21.15 -24.02
CA GLY A 426 -16.66 -22.51 -23.57
C GLY A 426 -15.18 -22.74 -23.33
N VAL A 427 -14.83 -23.98 -22.96
CA VAL A 427 -13.46 -24.37 -22.59
C VAL A 427 -12.44 -24.09 -23.70
N ASP A 428 -12.76 -24.49 -24.93
CA ASP A 428 -11.91 -24.28 -26.11
C ASP A 428 -12.45 -23.17 -27.03
N ALA A 429 -13.66 -22.64 -26.75
CA ALA A 429 -14.31 -21.61 -27.56
C ALA A 429 -13.95 -20.21 -27.03
N VAL A 430 -12.69 -19.84 -27.24
CA VAL A 430 -12.09 -18.58 -26.79
C VAL A 430 -11.66 -17.76 -28.00
N VAL A 431 -11.93 -16.45 -27.98
CA VAL A 431 -11.59 -15.53 -29.08
C VAL A 431 -10.94 -14.26 -28.52
N PHE A 432 -9.83 -13.86 -29.12
CA PHE A 432 -9.11 -12.63 -28.80
C PHE A 432 -8.29 -12.15 -30.00
N THR A 433 -7.74 -10.94 -29.94
CA THR A 433 -6.79 -10.43 -30.94
C THR A 433 -5.48 -10.00 -30.31
N ASN A 434 -4.41 -10.03 -31.11
CA ASN A 434 -3.11 -9.47 -30.73
C ASN A 434 -2.32 -8.99 -31.97
N HIS A 435 -1.27 -8.22 -31.71
CA HIS A 435 -0.22 -7.89 -32.68
C HIS A 435 1.02 -8.73 -32.34
N PRO A 436 1.33 -9.78 -33.11
CA PRO A 436 2.41 -10.71 -32.78
C PRO A 436 3.80 -10.10 -33.01
N ALA A 437 4.80 -10.58 -32.28
CA ALA A 437 6.22 -10.22 -32.48
C ALA A 437 7.08 -11.36 -33.03
N SER A 438 6.61 -12.61 -32.94
CA SER A 438 7.30 -13.83 -33.37
C SER A 438 6.29 -14.95 -33.62
N ASP A 439 6.56 -15.84 -34.57
CA ASP A 439 5.76 -17.06 -34.75
C ASP A 439 6.15 -18.17 -33.75
N GLU A 440 7.28 -18.03 -33.04
CA GLU A 440 7.76 -19.01 -32.07
C GLU A 440 6.99 -18.91 -30.74
N LEU A 441 6.26 -19.97 -30.37
CA LEU A 441 5.45 -19.99 -29.14
C LEU A 441 6.27 -19.99 -27.83
N GLY A 442 7.59 -20.25 -27.91
CA GLY A 442 8.49 -20.31 -26.76
C GLY A 442 8.98 -18.95 -26.25
N VAL A 443 8.76 -17.87 -27.01
CA VAL A 443 9.14 -16.49 -26.62
C VAL A 443 7.89 -15.64 -26.39
N THR A 444 8.01 -14.47 -25.77
CA THR A 444 6.90 -13.51 -25.65
C THR A 444 7.38 -12.08 -25.94
N PRO A 445 6.59 -11.24 -26.63
CA PRO A 445 5.34 -11.58 -27.33
C PRO A 445 5.56 -12.59 -28.46
N ASN A 446 4.57 -13.42 -28.76
CA ASN A 446 4.58 -14.36 -29.86
C ASN A 446 3.26 -14.33 -30.64
N LYS A 447 3.02 -15.38 -31.42
CA LYS A 447 1.84 -15.57 -32.26
C LYS A 447 0.55 -15.39 -31.45
N TRP A 448 0.43 -15.99 -30.27
CA TRP A 448 -0.83 -15.98 -29.51
C TRP A 448 -0.77 -15.20 -28.21
N ALA A 449 0.40 -15.11 -27.58
CA ALA A 449 0.54 -14.46 -26.29
C ALA A 449 1.26 -13.12 -26.41
N GLY A 450 0.64 -12.10 -25.82
CA GLY A 450 1.24 -10.78 -25.72
C GLY A 450 1.06 -9.93 -26.97
N ASN A 451 1.64 -8.73 -26.94
CA ASN A 451 1.56 -7.77 -28.04
C ASN A 451 2.91 -7.11 -28.29
N ALA A 452 3.34 -7.02 -29.55
CA ALA A 452 4.52 -6.24 -29.92
C ALA A 452 4.32 -4.75 -29.58
N ILE A 453 3.15 -4.22 -29.97
CA ILE A 453 2.66 -2.89 -29.64
C ILE A 453 1.26 -3.05 -29.07
N LEU A 454 1.00 -2.43 -27.92
CA LEU A 454 -0.28 -2.55 -27.22
C LEU A 454 -1.39 -1.80 -27.99
N PRO A 455 -2.56 -2.43 -28.21
CA PRO A 455 -3.70 -1.77 -28.82
C PRO A 455 -4.34 -0.77 -27.87
N ARG A 456 -5.29 0.00 -28.40
CA ARG A 456 -6.27 0.74 -27.61
C ARG A 456 -7.58 -0.05 -27.57
N SER A 457 -8.08 -0.40 -26.40
CA SER A 457 -9.33 -1.17 -26.25
C SER A 457 -10.37 -0.42 -25.40
N ALA A 458 -11.65 -0.57 -25.75
CA ALA A 458 -12.76 -0.07 -24.94
C ALA A 458 -14.02 -0.95 -25.11
N GLN A 459 -14.71 -1.22 -24.00
CA GLN A 459 -15.88 -2.08 -23.94
C GLN A 459 -17.07 -1.38 -23.30
N THR A 460 -18.27 -1.65 -23.83
CA THR A 460 -19.54 -1.38 -23.15
C THR A 460 -20.41 -2.63 -23.21
N LYS A 461 -20.70 -3.20 -22.05
CA LYS A 461 -21.46 -4.47 -21.92
C LYS A 461 -20.90 -5.54 -22.86
N ASN A 462 -21.64 -5.92 -23.89
CA ASN A 462 -21.37 -6.99 -24.86
C ASN A 462 -20.67 -6.51 -26.15
N VAL A 463 -20.31 -5.23 -26.24
CA VAL A 463 -19.61 -4.65 -27.41
C VAL A 463 -18.22 -4.17 -27.00
N LEU A 464 -17.21 -4.54 -27.76
CA LEU A 464 -15.81 -4.13 -27.61
C LEU A 464 -15.28 -3.59 -28.94
N ILE A 465 -14.50 -2.51 -28.88
CA ILE A 465 -13.69 -2.03 -30.00
C ILE A 465 -12.22 -2.07 -29.58
N CYS A 466 -11.37 -2.71 -30.39
CA CYS A 466 -9.92 -2.84 -30.17
C CYS A 466 -9.14 -2.36 -31.39
N ILE A 467 -8.32 -1.34 -31.23
CA ILE A 467 -7.65 -0.61 -32.32
C ILE A 467 -6.14 -0.85 -32.23
N TYR A 468 -5.55 -1.33 -33.32
CA TYR A 468 -4.12 -1.53 -33.48
C TYR A 468 -3.54 -0.48 -34.43
N ARG A 469 -2.57 0.29 -33.92
CA ARG A 469 -1.68 1.11 -34.74
C ARG A 469 -0.35 0.37 -34.91
N ILE A 470 -0.10 -0.15 -36.10
CA ILE A 470 1.05 -1.02 -36.38
C ILE A 470 2.16 -0.18 -37.03
N PRO A 471 3.38 -0.16 -36.45
CA PRO A 471 4.50 0.56 -37.05
C PRO A 471 4.89 0.00 -38.42
N ASP A 472 5.25 0.87 -39.36
CA ASP A 472 5.64 0.49 -40.74
C ASP A 472 6.82 -0.50 -40.80
N LYS A 473 7.67 -0.50 -39.77
CA LYS A 473 8.90 -1.31 -39.67
C LYS A 473 8.76 -2.39 -38.60
N THR A 474 7.86 -3.35 -38.81
CA THR A 474 7.75 -4.57 -37.97
C THR A 474 7.86 -5.82 -38.84
N ASN A 475 8.36 -6.92 -38.26
CA ASN A 475 8.52 -8.20 -38.95
C ASN A 475 7.16 -8.84 -39.29
N LEU A 476 6.16 -8.62 -38.44
CA LEU A 476 4.80 -9.14 -38.59
C LEU A 476 3.83 -7.96 -38.68
N PRO A 477 3.63 -7.36 -39.87
CA PRO A 477 2.94 -6.09 -40.03
C PRO A 477 1.42 -6.24 -40.07
N TYR A 478 0.86 -7.03 -39.17
CA TYR A 478 -0.57 -7.33 -39.10
C TYR A 478 -1.01 -7.57 -37.65
N SER A 479 -2.31 -7.43 -37.41
CA SER A 479 -2.97 -8.02 -36.23
C SER A 479 -3.81 -9.20 -36.70
N HIS A 480 -4.08 -10.13 -35.80
CA HIS A 480 -4.92 -11.29 -36.10
C HIS A 480 -5.77 -11.65 -34.88
N ALA A 481 -6.70 -12.58 -35.10
CA ALA A 481 -7.49 -13.17 -34.04
C ALA A 481 -7.20 -14.66 -33.90
N TYR A 482 -7.15 -15.13 -32.65
CA TYR A 482 -7.37 -16.55 -32.34
C TYR A 482 -8.88 -16.80 -32.42
N PHE A 483 -9.30 -17.63 -33.36
CA PHE A 483 -10.70 -18.01 -33.56
C PHE A 483 -10.76 -19.50 -33.92
N PRO A 484 -10.82 -20.39 -32.91
CA PRO A 484 -10.70 -21.84 -33.13
C PRO A 484 -11.99 -22.41 -33.71
N THR A 485 -12.09 -22.45 -35.03
CA THR A 485 -13.32 -22.86 -35.75
C THR A 485 -13.89 -24.20 -35.28
N ARG A 486 -13.03 -25.15 -34.91
CA ARG A 486 -13.40 -26.48 -34.37
C ARG A 486 -14.13 -26.44 -33.01
N ALA A 487 -13.98 -25.37 -32.24
CA ALA A 487 -14.61 -25.24 -30.93
C ALA A 487 -16.06 -24.76 -31.02
N PHE A 488 -16.47 -24.20 -32.16
CA PHE A 488 -17.79 -23.66 -32.42
C PHE A 488 -18.68 -24.68 -33.14
N ASP A 489 -19.97 -24.63 -32.85
CA ASP A 489 -20.97 -25.48 -33.52
C ASP A 489 -21.25 -24.98 -34.94
N THR A 490 -21.05 -23.67 -35.18
CA THR A 490 -21.20 -23.05 -36.49
C THR A 490 -20.31 -21.82 -36.58
N VAL A 491 -19.60 -21.66 -37.70
CA VAL A 491 -18.86 -20.43 -38.05
C VAL A 491 -19.26 -19.97 -39.44
N LEU A 492 -19.52 -18.68 -39.59
CA LEU A 492 -19.93 -18.06 -40.85
C LEU A 492 -19.14 -16.77 -41.07
N GLN A 493 -18.93 -16.40 -42.34
CA GLN A 493 -18.36 -15.11 -42.71
C GLN A 493 -19.33 -14.37 -43.62
N LYS A 494 -19.73 -13.14 -43.25
CA LYS A 494 -20.72 -12.34 -43.99
C LYS A 494 -20.45 -10.85 -43.80
N ASN A 495 -20.36 -10.09 -44.90
CA ASN A 495 -20.20 -8.62 -44.90
C ASN A 495 -19.06 -8.10 -44.00
N GLY A 496 -17.91 -8.78 -44.00
CA GLY A 496 -16.75 -8.40 -43.18
C GLY A 496 -16.80 -8.86 -41.71
N TRP A 497 -17.89 -9.52 -41.30
CA TRP A 497 -18.03 -10.16 -40.00
C TRP A 497 -17.72 -11.65 -40.09
N VAL A 498 -17.00 -12.17 -39.10
CA VAL A 498 -16.91 -13.60 -38.77
C VAL A 498 -17.79 -13.85 -37.55
N LEU A 499 -18.76 -14.76 -37.68
CA LEU A 499 -19.76 -15.03 -36.66
C LEU A 499 -19.67 -16.49 -36.20
N GLY A 500 -19.71 -16.71 -34.90
CA GLY A 500 -19.63 -18.03 -34.28
C GLY A 500 -20.80 -18.31 -33.35
N LYS A 501 -21.25 -19.57 -33.34
CA LYS A 501 -22.22 -20.10 -32.37
C LYS A 501 -21.57 -21.19 -31.52
N LYS A 502 -21.74 -21.11 -30.20
CA LYS A 502 -21.44 -22.21 -29.28
C LYS A 502 -22.56 -22.35 -28.26
N GLY A 503 -23.33 -23.44 -28.34
CA GLY A 503 -24.54 -23.63 -27.55
C GLY A 503 -25.49 -22.44 -27.72
N ASP A 504 -25.79 -21.80 -26.59
CA ASP A 504 -26.64 -20.60 -26.54
C ASP A 504 -25.86 -19.27 -26.65
N GLY A 505 -24.53 -19.30 -26.71
CA GLY A 505 -23.68 -18.13 -26.87
C GLY A 505 -23.31 -17.86 -28.33
N TYR A 506 -23.33 -16.58 -28.72
CA TYR A 506 -22.98 -16.10 -30.05
C TYR A 506 -21.88 -15.04 -29.97
N ILE A 507 -21.02 -15.00 -30.98
CA ILE A 507 -19.98 -13.98 -31.16
C ILE A 507 -20.02 -13.46 -32.60
N ALA A 508 -19.78 -12.17 -32.78
CA ALA A 508 -19.47 -11.57 -34.06
C ALA A 508 -18.18 -10.75 -33.95
N LEU A 509 -17.23 -11.01 -34.84
CA LEU A 509 -15.95 -10.33 -34.92
C LEU A 509 -15.80 -9.67 -36.29
N TYR A 510 -15.64 -8.35 -36.31
CA TYR A 510 -15.37 -7.56 -37.50
C TYR A 510 -13.92 -7.12 -37.52
N SER A 511 -13.38 -6.96 -38.73
CA SER A 511 -12.10 -6.29 -38.98
C SER A 511 -12.28 -5.22 -40.05
N LYS A 512 -11.70 -4.03 -39.83
CA LYS A 512 -11.61 -2.98 -40.84
C LYS A 512 -10.86 -3.47 -42.08
N GLN A 513 -9.78 -4.22 -41.87
CA GLN A 513 -8.98 -4.80 -42.94
C GLN A 513 -9.60 -6.11 -43.44
N PRO A 514 -9.43 -6.48 -44.72
CA PRO A 514 -9.82 -7.78 -45.24
C PRO A 514 -9.23 -8.93 -44.40
N LEU A 515 -10.05 -9.96 -44.20
CA LEU A 515 -9.72 -11.12 -43.37
C LEU A 515 -9.40 -12.36 -44.22
N LYS A 516 -8.40 -13.12 -43.79
CA LYS A 516 -8.04 -14.41 -44.37
C LYS A 516 -7.86 -15.45 -43.25
N TRP A 517 -8.43 -16.63 -43.45
CA TRP A 517 -8.13 -17.80 -42.63
C TRP A 517 -6.77 -18.35 -43.03
N GLU A 518 -5.86 -18.49 -42.06
CA GLU A 518 -4.59 -19.18 -42.28
C GLU A 518 -4.79 -20.66 -41.97
N THR A 519 -4.65 -21.50 -42.99
CA THR A 519 -4.86 -22.94 -42.89
C THR A 519 -3.64 -23.60 -42.26
N GLU A 520 -3.86 -24.33 -41.17
CA GLU A 520 -2.85 -25.25 -40.65
C GLU A 520 -2.88 -26.55 -41.49
N ASN A 521 -1.79 -27.33 -41.43
CA ASN A 521 -1.79 -28.69 -41.96
C ASN A 521 -2.94 -29.44 -41.27
N GLU A 522 -3.88 -30.01 -42.04
CA GLU A 522 -5.13 -30.71 -41.60
C GLU A 522 -6.46 -29.93 -41.73
N GLY A 523 -6.48 -28.69 -42.22
CA GLY A 523 -7.72 -28.03 -42.67
C GLY A 523 -8.57 -27.38 -41.57
N ALA A 524 -8.18 -27.49 -40.30
CA ALA A 524 -8.66 -26.60 -39.24
C ALA A 524 -7.93 -25.25 -39.31
N THR A 525 -8.65 -24.15 -39.02
CA THR A 525 -8.08 -22.80 -38.99
C THR A 525 -8.39 -22.19 -37.62
N ASP A 526 -7.34 -21.96 -36.83
CA ASP A 526 -7.40 -21.26 -35.54
C ASP A 526 -7.01 -19.77 -35.70
N GLU A 527 -6.40 -19.39 -36.82
CA GLU A 527 -5.92 -18.04 -37.10
C GLU A 527 -6.77 -17.32 -38.14
N LEU A 528 -7.35 -16.20 -37.73
CA LEU A 528 -8.01 -15.24 -38.59
C LEU A 528 -7.14 -13.99 -38.74
N ARG A 529 -6.42 -13.89 -39.86
CA ARG A 529 -5.42 -12.83 -40.09
C ARG A 529 -6.02 -11.65 -40.85
N ALA A 530 -5.77 -10.45 -40.35
CA ALA A 530 -6.08 -9.22 -41.08
C ALA A 530 -4.98 -8.88 -42.09
N ALA A 531 -5.35 -8.22 -43.19
CA ALA A 531 -4.37 -7.65 -44.11
C ALA A 531 -3.42 -6.68 -43.40
N SER A 532 -2.24 -6.47 -44.00
CA SER A 532 -1.17 -5.69 -43.39
C SER A 532 -1.57 -4.25 -43.04
N GLY A 533 -1.04 -3.76 -41.92
CA GLY A 533 -1.14 -2.39 -41.45
C GLY A 533 -2.12 -2.20 -40.29
N ASP A 534 -2.44 -0.94 -40.04
CA ASP A 534 -3.41 -0.51 -39.02
C ASP A 534 -4.76 -1.23 -39.16
N ASN A 535 -5.31 -1.68 -38.03
CA ASN A 535 -6.59 -2.36 -38.02
C ASN A 535 -7.47 -1.97 -36.82
N SER A 536 -8.78 -2.14 -36.97
CA SER A 536 -9.75 -1.99 -35.90
C SER A 536 -10.64 -3.23 -35.89
N TRP A 537 -10.69 -3.87 -34.72
CA TRP A 537 -11.54 -5.02 -34.45
C TRP A 537 -12.75 -4.59 -33.66
N ILE A 538 -13.92 -5.12 -34.02
CA ILE A 538 -15.16 -4.95 -33.26
C ILE A 538 -15.65 -6.33 -32.87
N CYS A 539 -15.90 -6.54 -31.58
CA CYS A 539 -16.54 -7.74 -31.07
C CYS A 539 -17.92 -7.37 -30.53
N GLU A 540 -18.96 -8.05 -30.98
CA GLU A 540 -20.29 -8.00 -30.35
C GLU A 540 -20.74 -9.41 -30.00
N MET A 541 -21.04 -9.61 -28.71
CA MET A 541 -21.53 -10.88 -28.19
C MET A 541 -23.06 -10.90 -28.16
N GLY A 542 -23.64 -12.09 -28.25
CA GLY A 542 -25.07 -12.30 -28.16
C GLY A 542 -25.41 -13.67 -27.57
N SER A 543 -26.69 -13.91 -27.33
CA SER A 543 -27.17 -15.22 -26.89
C SER A 543 -28.50 -15.60 -27.52
N ALA A 544 -28.86 -16.88 -27.43
CA ALA A 544 -30.16 -17.40 -27.82
C ALA A 544 -31.30 -16.68 -27.06
N SER A 545 -31.12 -16.40 -25.77
CA SER A 545 -32.11 -15.67 -24.95
C SER A 545 -32.34 -14.24 -25.43
N GLN A 546 -31.32 -13.58 -25.98
CA GLN A 546 -31.42 -12.23 -26.51
C GLN A 546 -31.99 -12.18 -27.94
N TRP A 547 -31.61 -13.15 -28.78
CA TRP A 547 -31.87 -13.10 -30.23
C TRP A 547 -32.87 -14.13 -30.73
N LYS A 548 -33.39 -14.99 -29.84
CA LYS A 548 -34.20 -16.19 -30.13
C LYS A 548 -33.43 -17.30 -30.86
N ASN A 549 -32.63 -16.97 -31.88
CA ASN A 549 -31.78 -17.91 -32.59
C ASN A 549 -30.56 -17.21 -33.23
N PHE A 550 -29.62 -18.01 -33.72
CA PHE A 550 -28.36 -17.52 -34.30
C PHE A 550 -28.57 -16.78 -35.63
N GLU A 551 -29.55 -17.17 -36.44
CA GLU A 551 -29.84 -16.52 -37.72
C GLU A 551 -30.30 -15.06 -37.53
N ALA A 552 -31.15 -14.80 -36.53
CA ALA A 552 -31.58 -13.45 -36.18
C ALA A 552 -30.40 -12.57 -35.74
N PHE A 553 -29.48 -13.11 -34.94
CA PHE A 553 -28.23 -12.44 -34.57
C PHE A 553 -27.37 -12.13 -35.80
N VAL A 554 -27.14 -13.13 -36.66
CA VAL A 554 -26.36 -12.97 -37.90
C VAL A 554 -26.95 -11.89 -38.80
N ASN A 555 -28.28 -11.91 -39.00
CA ASN A 555 -28.94 -10.94 -39.86
C ASN A 555 -28.86 -9.52 -39.29
N ALA A 556 -29.08 -9.34 -37.99
CA ALA A 556 -28.99 -8.02 -37.37
C ALA A 556 -27.56 -7.45 -37.40
N ILE A 557 -26.55 -8.26 -37.05
CA ILE A 557 -25.14 -7.81 -37.02
C ILE A 557 -24.61 -7.56 -38.43
N SER A 558 -24.81 -8.49 -39.37
CA SER A 558 -24.27 -8.35 -40.73
C SER A 558 -24.94 -7.25 -41.56
N SER A 559 -26.08 -6.72 -41.11
CA SER A 559 -26.74 -5.54 -41.68
C SER A 559 -26.44 -4.23 -40.93
N ALA A 560 -25.78 -4.30 -39.78
CA ALA A 560 -25.46 -3.12 -38.97
C ALA A 560 -24.37 -2.25 -39.64
N PRO A 561 -24.61 -0.94 -39.81
CA PRO A 561 -23.61 -0.04 -40.36
C PRO A 561 -22.33 0.05 -39.51
N VAL A 562 -21.18 -0.17 -40.15
CA VAL A 562 -19.84 0.11 -39.62
C VAL A 562 -19.16 1.11 -40.55
N LYS A 563 -18.65 2.21 -40.00
CA LYS A 563 -17.82 3.18 -40.73
C LYS A 563 -16.46 3.32 -40.05
N CYS A 564 -15.40 3.15 -40.82
CA CYS A 564 -14.02 3.30 -40.36
C CYS A 564 -13.32 4.41 -41.17
N GLU A 565 -13.07 5.55 -40.55
CA GLU A 565 -12.31 6.67 -41.14
C GLU A 565 -10.94 6.74 -40.45
N GLY A 566 -9.89 6.27 -41.12
CA GLY A 566 -8.57 6.08 -40.50
C GLY A 566 -8.63 5.05 -39.35
N LEU A 567 -8.36 5.48 -38.13
CA LEU A 567 -8.48 4.69 -36.90
C LEU A 567 -9.70 5.10 -36.05
N LYS A 568 -10.68 5.80 -36.63
CA LYS A 568 -11.95 6.12 -35.98
C LYS A 568 -13.03 5.16 -36.47
N VAL A 569 -13.70 4.53 -35.53
CA VAL A 569 -14.79 3.57 -35.74
C VAL A 569 -16.10 4.19 -35.28
N VAL A 570 -17.11 4.17 -36.15
CA VAL A 570 -18.52 4.42 -35.81
C VAL A 570 -19.31 3.18 -36.15
N TYR A 571 -19.83 2.50 -35.14
CA TYR A 571 -20.58 1.26 -35.27
C TYR A 571 -22.00 1.42 -34.74
N GLN A 572 -23.00 1.14 -35.57
CA GLN A 572 -24.40 1.11 -35.15
C GLN A 572 -24.72 -0.27 -34.56
N SER A 573 -24.31 -0.52 -33.33
CA SER A 573 -24.57 -1.77 -32.63
C SER A 573 -26.07 -2.04 -32.51
N PRO A 574 -26.55 -3.23 -32.91
CA PRO A 574 -27.94 -3.63 -32.70
C PRO A 574 -28.36 -3.67 -31.23
N THR A 575 -27.41 -3.85 -30.30
CA THR A 575 -27.70 -3.97 -28.86
C THR A 575 -27.40 -2.69 -28.06
N GLN A 576 -26.39 -1.90 -28.46
CA GLN A 576 -25.96 -0.71 -27.71
C GLN A 576 -26.31 0.62 -28.40
N GLY A 577 -26.75 0.61 -29.65
CA GLY A 577 -26.93 1.82 -30.46
C GLY A 577 -25.61 2.30 -31.07
N GLN A 578 -25.47 3.60 -31.30
CA GLN A 578 -24.26 4.13 -31.95
C GLN A 578 -23.07 4.12 -30.98
N VAL A 579 -22.06 3.31 -31.27
CA VAL A 579 -20.79 3.23 -30.54
C VAL A 579 -19.70 3.90 -31.37
N THR A 580 -19.01 4.89 -30.80
CA THR A 580 -17.88 5.56 -31.45
C THR A 580 -16.62 5.40 -30.62
N PHE A 581 -15.51 5.03 -31.27
CA PHE A 581 -14.19 4.99 -30.65
C PHE A 581 -13.12 5.29 -31.69
N GLY A 582 -12.06 5.99 -31.29
CA GLY A 582 -10.94 6.27 -32.19
C GLY A 582 -9.60 6.03 -31.53
N TRP A 583 -8.51 6.21 -32.27
CA TRP A 583 -7.19 6.18 -31.64
C TRP A 583 -6.99 7.35 -30.67
N GLU A 584 -7.47 8.54 -31.01
CA GLU A 584 -7.43 9.73 -30.14
C GLU A 584 -8.81 10.20 -29.67
N ASP A 585 -9.90 9.72 -30.26
CA ASP A 585 -11.27 10.10 -29.89
C ASP A 585 -11.74 9.43 -28.59
N ALA A 586 -12.68 10.06 -27.88
CA ALA A 586 -13.34 9.46 -26.73
C ALA A 586 -14.16 8.22 -27.10
N PHE A 587 -14.41 7.33 -26.12
CA PHE A 587 -15.34 6.22 -26.29
C PHE A 587 -16.76 6.68 -25.95
N THR A 588 -17.67 6.65 -26.92
CA THR A 588 -19.03 7.13 -26.73
C THR A 588 -20.07 6.10 -27.15
N VAL A 589 -21.21 6.09 -26.44
CA VAL A 589 -22.39 5.28 -26.74
C VAL A 589 -23.61 6.20 -26.79
N ASN A 590 -24.28 6.27 -27.94
CA ASN A 590 -25.38 7.19 -28.23
C ASN A 590 -25.04 8.65 -27.87
N GLY A 591 -23.81 9.07 -28.21
CA GLY A 591 -23.30 10.43 -27.94
C GLY A 591 -22.84 10.68 -26.50
N ARG A 592 -23.01 9.74 -25.57
CA ARG A 592 -22.51 9.85 -24.19
C ARG A 592 -21.12 9.25 -24.07
N GLU A 593 -20.17 10.04 -23.61
CA GLU A 593 -18.82 9.58 -23.28
C GLU A 593 -18.81 8.65 -22.06
N LEU A 594 -18.03 7.57 -22.15
CA LEU A 594 -17.82 6.62 -21.07
C LEU A 594 -16.39 6.74 -20.54
N GLU A 595 -16.26 6.70 -19.22
CA GLU A 595 -14.97 6.76 -18.53
C GLU A 595 -14.22 5.43 -18.72
N LEU A 596 -12.94 5.52 -19.13
CA LEU A 596 -12.05 4.37 -19.38
C LEU A 596 -10.96 4.21 -18.31
N ARG A 597 -10.89 5.10 -17.33
CA ARG A 597 -9.83 5.13 -16.31
C ARG A 597 -10.40 5.36 -14.92
N ARG A 598 -9.57 5.23 -13.87
CA ARG A 598 -9.94 5.56 -12.48
C ARG A 598 -11.16 4.81 -11.95
N PHE A 599 -11.33 3.56 -12.35
CA PHE A 599 -12.42 2.74 -11.84
C PHE A 599 -12.30 2.56 -10.31
N PRO A 600 -13.41 2.33 -9.62
CA PRO A 600 -13.36 1.83 -8.25
C PRO A 600 -12.63 0.47 -8.19
N ARG A 601 -12.26 0.03 -6.98
CA ARG A 601 -11.64 -1.28 -6.78
C ARG A 601 -12.54 -2.39 -7.33
N TYR A 602 -13.81 -2.35 -6.95
CA TYR A 602 -14.89 -3.15 -7.55
C TYR A 602 -16.17 -2.31 -7.65
N GLU A 603 -16.84 -2.41 -8.79
CA GLU A 603 -18.20 -1.93 -9.00
C GLU A 603 -18.99 -3.00 -9.77
N ASN A 604 -19.84 -3.70 -9.02
CA ASN A 604 -20.79 -4.68 -9.51
C ASN A 604 -21.92 -4.84 -8.48
N GLN A 605 -22.89 -5.70 -8.77
CA GLN A 605 -24.04 -5.96 -7.93
C GLN A 605 -23.74 -6.57 -6.54
N PHE A 606 -22.52 -7.03 -6.28
CA PHE A 606 -22.10 -7.59 -4.99
C PHE A 606 -21.18 -6.65 -4.20
N SER A 607 -20.57 -5.66 -4.86
CA SER A 607 -19.57 -4.77 -4.23
C SER A 607 -19.46 -3.42 -4.93
N HIS A 608 -19.39 -2.35 -4.14
CA HIS A 608 -19.15 -0.97 -4.57
C HIS A 608 -17.97 -0.35 -3.79
N ALA A 609 -16.80 -0.98 -3.89
CA ALA A 609 -15.61 -0.58 -3.13
C ALA A 609 -14.77 0.45 -3.88
N GLY A 610 -14.55 1.62 -3.27
CA GLY A 610 -13.62 2.63 -3.79
C GLY A 610 -12.17 2.13 -3.86
N PHE A 611 -11.36 2.71 -4.75
CA PHE A 611 -9.93 2.40 -4.85
C PHE A 611 -9.14 3.00 -3.68
N ASP A 612 -8.21 2.25 -3.06
CA ASP A 612 -7.46 2.63 -1.84
C ASP A 612 -8.37 3.08 -0.66
N ASN A 613 -9.57 2.50 -0.55
CA ASN A 613 -10.61 2.92 0.41
C ASN A 613 -10.57 2.18 1.76
N GLY A 614 -9.66 1.22 1.95
CA GLY A 614 -9.45 0.53 3.23
C GLY A 614 -10.46 -0.58 3.58
N SER A 615 -11.46 -0.84 2.74
CA SER A 615 -12.36 -1.98 2.93
C SER A 615 -13.08 -2.38 1.66
N ILE A 616 -13.36 -3.66 1.49
CA ILE A 616 -14.21 -4.22 0.43
C ILE A 616 -15.29 -5.07 1.07
N ALA A 617 -16.53 -4.61 0.97
CA ALA A 617 -17.69 -5.43 1.32
C ALA A 617 -18.14 -6.22 0.09
N ILE A 618 -18.37 -7.52 0.27
CA ILE A 618 -18.92 -8.44 -0.72
C ILE A 618 -20.22 -8.99 -0.12
N ASP A 619 -21.36 -8.70 -0.74
CA ASP A 619 -22.67 -9.17 -0.29
C ASP A 619 -23.39 -9.96 -1.38
N ARG A 620 -23.99 -11.08 -1.00
CA ARG A 620 -24.96 -11.79 -1.83
C ARG A 620 -26.04 -12.42 -0.95
N LYS A 621 -27.29 -12.04 -1.17
CA LYS A 621 -28.50 -12.65 -0.55
C LYS A 621 -28.38 -12.75 0.98
N GLY A 622 -27.85 -11.71 1.63
CA GLY A 622 -27.71 -11.65 3.10
C GLY A 622 -26.51 -12.41 3.68
N LYS A 623 -25.65 -13.00 2.83
CA LYS A 623 -24.32 -13.46 3.23
C LYS A 623 -23.32 -12.36 2.89
N GLN A 624 -22.45 -12.03 3.85
CA GLN A 624 -21.46 -10.97 3.72
C GLN A 624 -20.07 -11.49 4.02
N GLU A 625 -19.10 -11.02 3.25
CA GLU A 625 -17.67 -11.08 3.54
C GLU A 625 -17.11 -9.66 3.46
N VAL A 626 -16.27 -9.27 4.43
CA VAL A 626 -15.64 -7.94 4.43
C VAL A 626 -14.14 -8.11 4.48
N LEU A 627 -13.47 -7.61 3.45
CA LEU A 627 -12.01 -7.51 3.41
C LEU A 627 -11.64 -6.16 4.00
N GLU A 628 -11.26 -6.14 5.27
CA GLU A 628 -10.84 -4.92 5.97
C GLU A 628 -9.35 -4.68 5.79
N PHE A 629 -9.03 -3.88 4.77
CA PHE A 629 -7.71 -3.31 4.65
C PHE A 629 -7.60 -2.15 5.62
N GLU A 630 -7.36 -2.44 6.89
CA GLU A 630 -6.85 -1.37 7.75
C GLU A 630 -5.71 -0.70 6.97
N LYS A 631 -5.87 0.60 6.59
CA LYS A 631 -4.70 1.42 6.21
C LYS A 631 -3.74 1.15 7.34
N PRO A 632 -2.63 0.44 7.09
CA PRO A 632 -2.04 -0.45 8.06
C PRO A 632 -2.12 0.19 9.44
N LYS A 633 -2.93 -0.37 10.35
CA LYS A 633 -2.51 -0.27 11.75
C LYS A 633 -1.17 -0.97 11.69
N SER A 634 -0.09 -0.19 11.77
CA SER A 634 1.23 -0.78 11.91
C SER A 634 1.27 -1.52 13.25
N ALA A 635 0.71 -2.71 13.28
CA ALA A 635 0.86 -3.62 14.38
C ALA A 635 2.27 -4.24 14.37
N LEU A 636 3.08 -4.05 13.30
CA LEU A 636 4.41 -4.69 13.19
C LEU A 636 5.58 -3.81 12.73
N THR A 637 5.40 -2.53 12.36
CA THR A 637 6.53 -1.55 12.46
C THR A 637 6.78 -1.08 13.89
N ALA A 638 6.08 -1.66 14.87
CA ALA A 638 6.37 -1.52 16.30
C ALA A 638 7.46 -2.50 16.79
N GLY A 639 7.81 -3.52 16.00
CA GLY A 639 8.76 -4.58 16.39
C GLY A 639 10.16 -4.47 15.78
N ILE A 640 10.29 -3.81 14.63
CA ILE A 640 11.55 -3.52 13.96
C ILE A 640 11.54 -2.02 13.70
N ASN A 641 12.62 -1.37 14.10
CA ASN A 641 12.74 0.07 14.34
C ASN A 641 12.23 0.51 15.73
N GLN A 642 13.13 0.45 16.72
CA GLN A 642 13.46 1.76 17.27
C GLN A 642 13.80 2.62 16.05
N PRO A 643 13.07 3.70 15.74
CA PRO A 643 13.52 4.63 14.71
C PRO A 643 14.99 4.89 15.00
N ALA A 644 15.84 4.57 14.03
CA ALA A 644 17.26 4.77 14.22
C ALA A 644 17.43 6.22 14.69
N ALA A 645 18.41 6.48 15.57
CA ALA A 645 18.69 7.84 16.00
C ALA A 645 18.81 8.81 14.80
N THR A 646 19.14 8.29 13.62
CA THR A 646 19.08 8.92 12.30
C THR A 646 17.71 9.51 11.95
N THR A 647 16.59 8.79 12.05
CA THR A 647 15.25 9.29 11.66
C THR A 647 14.74 10.40 12.58
N TYR A 648 14.92 10.28 13.91
CA TYR A 648 14.58 11.35 14.86
C TYR A 648 15.40 12.61 14.62
N ARG A 649 16.70 12.41 14.36
CA ARG A 649 17.65 13.48 14.08
C ARG A 649 17.36 14.16 12.75
N GLU A 650 16.97 13.42 11.72
CA GLU A 650 16.61 13.97 10.41
C GLU A 650 15.36 14.82 10.49
N VAL A 651 14.27 14.29 11.06
CA VAL A 651 13.01 15.03 11.24
C VAL A 651 13.23 16.26 12.10
N GLY A 652 13.89 16.10 13.25
CA GLY A 652 14.19 17.23 14.14
C GLY A 652 15.07 18.28 13.46
N ARG A 653 16.06 17.88 12.66
CA ARG A 653 16.92 18.80 11.90
C ARG A 653 16.13 19.53 10.81
N LEU A 654 15.25 18.84 10.08
CA LEU A 654 14.41 19.45 9.06
C LEU A 654 13.53 20.54 9.66
N VAL A 655 12.78 20.22 10.71
CA VAL A 655 11.89 21.18 11.38
C VAL A 655 12.68 22.32 12.06
N ALA A 656 13.84 22.02 12.67
CA ALA A 656 14.67 23.05 13.29
C ALA A 656 15.29 24.00 12.25
N ASN A 657 15.74 23.47 11.11
CA ASN A 657 16.24 24.29 10.01
C ASN A 657 15.15 25.19 9.44
N ARG A 658 13.95 24.63 9.21
CA ARG A 658 12.77 25.41 8.81
C ARG A 658 12.52 26.54 9.80
N PHE A 659 12.50 26.24 11.10
CA PHE A 659 12.26 27.24 12.16
C PHE A 659 13.29 28.38 12.13
N VAL A 660 14.58 28.04 12.07
CA VAL A 660 15.67 29.04 12.06
C VAL A 660 15.54 29.98 10.85
N ASN A 661 15.18 29.44 9.69
CA ASN A 661 15.10 30.16 8.42
C ASN A 661 13.78 30.94 8.25
N ALA A 662 12.74 30.64 9.03
CA ALA A 662 11.46 31.34 8.94
C ALA A 662 11.58 32.80 9.45
N PRO A 663 10.87 33.78 8.88
CA PRO A 663 10.78 35.11 9.49
C PRO A 663 10.09 35.05 10.86
N TYR A 664 10.17 36.15 11.64
CA TYR A 664 9.33 36.28 12.84
C TYR A 664 7.85 36.26 12.44
N THR A 665 7.05 35.43 13.12
CA THR A 665 5.67 35.14 12.69
C THR A 665 4.63 35.70 13.66
N ASN A 666 3.44 36.00 13.15
CA ASN A 666 2.28 36.42 13.95
C ASN A 666 1.16 35.38 13.85
N PHE A 667 1.20 34.29 14.61
CA PHE A 667 0.12 33.27 14.67
C PHE A 667 -0.42 32.81 13.29
N GLY A 668 0.45 32.72 12.28
CA GLY A 668 0.08 32.37 10.91
C GLY A 668 -0.60 33.49 10.08
N PHE A 669 -0.75 34.70 10.62
CA PHE A 669 -1.20 35.88 9.88
C PHE A 669 -0.11 36.44 8.96
N ASN A 670 -0.53 37.01 7.82
CA ASN A 670 0.35 37.61 6.82
C ASN A 670 0.92 38.98 7.21
N THR A 671 0.58 39.48 8.40
CA THR A 671 1.07 40.75 8.94
C THR A 671 2.34 40.55 9.77
N PRO A 672 3.32 41.48 9.75
CA PRO A 672 4.46 41.43 10.66
C PRO A 672 4.01 41.36 12.14
N PRO A 673 4.74 40.63 13.01
CA PRO A 673 4.41 40.57 14.42
C PRO A 673 4.72 41.89 15.13
N SER A 674 3.85 42.27 16.08
CA SER A 674 4.13 43.38 17.02
C SER A 674 5.10 42.95 18.13
N SER A 675 5.15 41.66 18.45
CA SER A 675 6.07 41.05 19.41
C SER A 675 6.28 39.57 19.10
N ILE A 676 7.33 38.97 19.63
CA ILE A 676 7.54 37.52 19.56
C ILE A 676 6.38 36.81 20.26
N THR A 677 5.74 35.91 19.52
CA THR A 677 4.57 35.15 20.01
C THR A 677 4.99 33.98 20.90
N TYR A 678 4.12 33.55 21.81
CA TYR A 678 4.41 32.42 22.68
C TYR A 678 4.63 31.11 21.90
N SER A 679 3.93 30.93 20.77
CA SER A 679 4.11 29.76 19.91
C SER A 679 5.52 29.74 19.29
N GLU A 680 6.06 30.91 18.92
CA GLU A 680 7.44 31.04 18.46
C GLU A 680 8.44 30.75 19.59
N VAL A 681 8.17 31.20 20.82
CA VAL A 681 8.96 30.82 22.01
C VAL A 681 8.97 29.30 22.20
N CYS A 682 7.82 28.64 22.06
CA CYS A 682 7.72 27.19 22.21
C CYS A 682 8.57 26.43 21.17
N ALA A 683 8.50 26.85 19.90
CA ALA A 683 9.29 26.25 18.82
C ALA A 683 10.79 26.50 19.00
N TRP A 684 11.17 27.72 19.41
CA TRP A 684 12.55 28.08 19.68
C TRP A 684 13.14 27.30 20.87
N TYR A 685 12.36 27.15 21.95
CA TYR A 685 12.72 26.30 23.08
C TYR A 685 12.96 24.86 22.60
N GLY A 686 12.07 24.32 21.78
CA GLY A 686 12.23 22.98 21.21
C GLY A 686 13.46 22.84 20.31
N ALA A 687 13.75 23.83 19.47
CA ALA A 687 14.93 23.84 18.63
C ALA A 687 16.23 23.87 19.45
N LEU A 688 16.26 24.64 20.55
CA LEU A 688 17.38 24.67 21.49
C LEU A 688 17.56 23.33 22.20
N LYS A 689 16.48 22.71 22.67
CA LYS A 689 16.53 21.36 23.28
C LYS A 689 16.98 20.29 22.29
N PHE A 690 16.51 20.36 21.05
CA PHE A 690 16.94 19.46 19.99
C PHE A 690 18.44 19.64 19.72
N ALA A 691 18.91 20.87 19.57
CA ALA A 691 20.33 21.17 19.36
C ALA A 691 21.22 20.72 20.53
N GLU A 692 20.73 20.83 21.78
CA GLU A 692 21.38 20.27 22.97
C GLU A 692 21.44 18.73 22.89
N ALA A 693 20.32 18.06 22.62
CA ALA A 693 20.24 16.60 22.52
C ALA A 693 21.09 16.02 21.39
N THR A 694 21.29 16.76 20.30
CA THR A 694 22.12 16.33 19.15
C THR A 694 23.57 16.75 19.24
N ASN A 695 23.95 17.60 20.21
CA ASN A 695 25.23 18.32 20.28
C ASN A 695 25.52 19.15 19.01
N ASP A 696 24.49 19.74 18.39
CA ASP A 696 24.60 20.52 17.15
C ASP A 696 24.96 21.98 17.45
N ARG A 697 26.27 22.27 17.48
CA ARG A 697 26.79 23.62 17.79
C ARG A 697 26.44 24.65 16.72
N ASP A 698 26.34 24.26 15.45
CA ASP A 698 25.94 25.16 14.37
C ASP A 698 24.50 25.62 14.55
N LEU A 699 23.58 24.68 14.80
CA LEU A 699 22.20 25.00 15.08
C LEU A 699 22.06 25.91 16.32
N GLN A 700 22.81 25.64 17.40
CA GLN A 700 22.86 26.52 18.58
C GLN A 700 23.31 27.94 18.23
N GLU A 701 24.35 28.06 17.38
CA GLU A 701 24.85 29.37 16.94
C GLU A 701 23.80 30.12 16.13
N ARG A 702 23.19 29.49 15.12
CA ARG A 702 22.17 30.15 14.29
C ARG A 702 20.93 30.54 15.10
N LEU A 703 20.54 29.74 16.08
CA LEU A 703 19.46 30.08 17.02
C LEU A 703 19.85 31.27 17.91
N TYR A 704 21.13 31.41 18.30
CA TYR A 704 21.62 32.59 18.99
C TYR A 704 21.67 33.82 18.07
N GLN A 705 22.14 33.67 16.83
CA GLN A 705 22.16 34.74 15.82
C GLN A 705 20.76 35.25 15.50
N ARG A 706 19.77 34.36 15.47
CA ARG A 706 18.35 34.75 15.38
C ARG A 706 17.94 35.64 16.55
N PHE A 707 18.41 35.36 17.77
CA PHE A 707 18.05 36.11 18.97
C PHE A 707 18.73 37.49 19.05
N LEU A 708 19.97 37.61 18.59
CA LEU A 708 20.80 38.82 18.75
C LEU A 708 20.12 40.15 18.35
N PRO A 709 19.40 40.25 17.21
CA PRO A 709 18.66 41.47 16.86
C PRO A 709 17.68 41.93 17.93
N LEU A 710 17.10 41.02 18.73
CA LEU A 710 16.13 41.36 19.78
C LEU A 710 16.76 42.12 20.96
N LEU A 711 18.09 42.11 21.11
CA LEU A 711 18.78 42.91 22.11
C LEU A 711 18.88 44.38 21.71
N ASN A 712 18.87 44.68 20.40
CA ASN A 712 19.11 46.02 19.87
C ASN A 712 18.13 46.39 18.74
N GLU A 713 18.45 46.02 17.49
CA GLU A 713 17.78 46.46 16.25
C GLU A 713 16.27 46.17 16.22
N LYS A 714 15.86 45.03 16.78
CA LYS A 714 14.49 44.54 16.85
C LYS A 714 13.97 44.46 18.30
N LYS A 715 14.47 45.33 19.18
CA LYS A 715 14.04 45.39 20.61
C LYS A 715 12.55 45.59 20.79
N ASN A 716 11.88 46.21 19.82
CA ASN A 716 10.43 46.41 19.81
C ASN A 716 9.64 45.11 19.72
N LEU A 717 10.26 44.02 19.23
CA LEU A 717 9.62 42.70 19.19
C LEU A 717 9.70 41.96 20.53
N VAL A 718 10.49 42.43 21.49
CA VAL A 718 10.54 41.84 22.83
C VAL A 718 9.24 42.21 23.57
N PRO A 719 8.43 41.22 24.00
CA PRO A 719 7.17 41.52 24.65
C PRO A 719 7.37 42.11 26.05
N ALA A 720 6.34 42.77 26.60
CA ALA A 720 6.33 43.17 28.00
C ALA A 720 5.98 41.96 28.90
N ALA A 721 6.43 41.96 30.16
CA ALA A 721 6.06 40.91 31.13
C ALA A 721 4.68 41.18 31.78
N ASP A 722 3.70 41.54 30.97
CA ASP A 722 2.38 42.04 31.37
C ASP A 722 1.25 41.01 31.18
N HIS A 723 1.53 39.90 30.50
CA HIS A 723 0.60 38.81 30.27
C HIS A 723 1.33 37.47 30.34
N VAL A 724 0.61 36.40 30.70
CA VAL A 724 1.18 35.05 30.82
C VAL A 724 1.82 34.56 29.51
N ASP A 725 1.12 34.74 28.37
CA ASP A 725 1.60 34.35 27.04
C ASP A 725 2.82 35.18 26.59
N HIS A 726 2.97 36.41 27.10
CA HIS A 726 4.14 37.22 26.82
C HIS A 726 5.33 36.83 27.69
N THR A 727 5.02 36.48 28.95
CA THR A 727 6.04 36.28 29.97
C THR A 727 6.87 35.04 29.69
N VAL A 728 6.30 34.01 29.05
CA VAL A 728 7.03 32.79 28.66
C VAL A 728 8.26 33.07 27.78
N PHE A 729 8.33 34.23 27.11
CA PHE A 729 9.51 34.67 26.33
C PHE A 729 10.82 34.52 27.10
N GLY A 730 10.81 34.75 28.42
CA GLY A 730 12.00 34.60 29.28
C GLY A 730 12.65 33.21 29.26
N ALA A 731 11.96 32.17 28.78
CA ALA A 731 12.52 30.83 28.60
C ALA A 731 13.68 30.81 27.59
N ILE A 732 13.62 31.60 26.51
CA ILE A 732 14.66 31.65 25.47
C ILE A 732 15.99 32.20 25.98
N PRO A 733 16.03 33.42 26.59
CA PRO A 733 17.29 33.93 27.12
C PRO A 733 17.85 33.06 28.25
N PHE A 734 17.02 32.36 29.04
CA PHE A 734 17.55 31.38 30.00
C PHE A 734 18.26 30.20 29.34
N GLU A 735 17.66 29.59 28.32
CA GLU A 735 18.31 28.48 27.62
C GLU A 735 19.55 28.93 26.83
N LEU A 736 19.52 30.12 26.20
CA LEU A 736 20.69 30.70 25.57
C LEU A 736 21.79 31.07 26.58
N PHE A 737 21.43 31.54 27.78
CA PHE A 737 22.40 31.80 28.85
C PHE A 737 23.14 30.52 29.26
N ARG A 738 22.47 29.36 29.28
CA ARG A 738 23.15 28.07 29.57
C ARG A 738 24.29 27.79 28.58
N ILE A 739 24.11 28.20 27.32
CA ILE A 739 25.06 27.99 26.22
C ILE A 739 26.13 29.09 26.19
N LYS A 740 25.74 30.37 26.28
CA LYS A 740 26.61 31.53 26.03
C LYS A 740 27.22 32.16 27.28
N LYS A 741 26.61 31.94 28.45
CA LYS A 741 27.01 32.53 29.73
C LYS A 741 27.04 34.08 29.75
N ASP A 742 26.27 34.72 28.88
CA ASP A 742 26.13 36.18 28.82
C ASP A 742 25.15 36.70 29.90
N THR A 743 25.62 37.61 30.75
CA THR A 743 24.84 38.19 31.85
C THR A 743 23.64 39.00 31.38
N ALA A 744 23.66 39.56 30.17
CA ALA A 744 22.51 40.26 29.60
C ALA A 744 21.33 39.31 29.37
N LEU A 745 21.60 38.09 28.88
CA LEU A 745 20.58 37.04 28.72
C LEU A 745 20.01 36.60 30.07
N PHE A 746 20.88 36.39 31.06
CA PHE A 746 20.46 36.07 32.43
C PHE A 746 19.50 37.13 33.00
N ASN A 747 19.90 38.40 32.94
CA ASN A 747 19.11 39.51 33.46
C ASN A 747 17.76 39.64 32.72
N MET A 748 17.75 39.43 31.41
CA MET A 748 16.54 39.47 30.60
C MET A 748 15.56 38.35 30.98
N GLY A 749 16.02 37.10 31.05
CA GLY A 749 15.19 35.97 31.47
C GLY A 749 14.64 36.17 32.89
N LYS A 750 15.49 36.61 33.83
CA LYS A 750 15.09 36.89 35.20
C LYS A 750 14.03 37.98 35.29
N ARG A 751 14.13 39.05 34.50
CA ARG A 751 13.12 40.12 34.45
C ARG A 751 11.72 39.59 34.14
N PHE A 752 11.61 38.65 33.20
CA PHE A 752 10.33 38.03 32.87
C PHE A 752 9.84 37.10 33.99
N ALA A 753 10.71 36.27 34.57
CA ALA A 753 10.34 35.39 35.68
C ALA A 753 9.85 36.17 36.91
N ASP A 754 10.53 37.29 37.22
CA ASP A 754 10.17 38.24 38.27
C ASP A 754 8.88 39.01 37.95
N GLY A 755 8.56 39.23 36.67
CA GLY A 755 7.35 39.93 36.24
C GLY A 755 6.07 39.29 36.76
N GLN A 756 6.06 37.96 36.90
CA GLN A 756 4.94 37.23 37.50
C GLN A 756 4.75 37.49 38.99
N TRP A 757 5.71 38.14 39.68
CA TRP A 757 5.64 38.52 41.10
C TRP A 757 5.32 39.99 41.32
N LYS A 758 5.44 40.84 40.29
CA LYS A 758 5.26 42.29 40.43
C LYS A 758 3.91 42.69 39.86
N LEU A 759 3.01 43.15 40.71
CA LEU A 759 1.72 43.68 40.27
C LEU A 759 1.92 44.91 39.37
N PRO A 760 1.06 45.10 38.36
CA PRO A 760 1.03 46.34 37.61
C PRO A 760 0.56 47.51 38.50
N VAL A 761 0.96 48.73 38.18
CA VAL A 761 0.70 49.95 38.98
C VAL A 761 -0.80 50.15 39.27
N ASN A 762 -1.67 49.73 38.34
CA ASN A 762 -3.14 49.77 38.48
C ASN A 762 -3.72 48.35 38.45
N ALA A 763 -3.28 47.50 39.38
CA ALA A 763 -3.73 46.12 39.45
C ALA A 763 -5.23 46.01 39.73
N LYS A 764 -5.91 45.18 38.93
CA LYS A 764 -7.32 44.82 39.17
C LYS A 764 -7.46 44.08 40.51
N PRO A 765 -8.62 44.18 41.19
CA PRO A 765 -8.86 43.44 42.44
C PRO A 765 -8.58 41.94 42.33
N GLU A 766 -8.95 41.32 41.20
CA GLU A 766 -8.69 39.90 40.91
C GLU A 766 -7.19 39.55 40.90
N TYR A 767 -6.33 40.44 40.43
CA TYR A 767 -4.87 40.27 40.39
C TYR A 767 -4.26 40.32 41.79
N ILE A 768 -4.78 41.22 42.63
CA ILE A 768 -4.37 41.36 44.03
C ILE A 768 -4.77 40.11 44.81
N GLU A 769 -6.00 39.62 44.62
CA GLU A 769 -6.50 38.40 45.29
C GLU A 769 -5.65 37.17 44.92
N LEU A 770 -5.34 36.98 43.63
CA LEU A 770 -4.47 35.90 43.17
C LEU A 770 -3.10 35.95 43.85
N GLN A 771 -2.50 37.13 43.94
CA GLN A 771 -1.21 37.31 44.58
C GLN A 771 -1.26 37.05 46.09
N GLN A 772 -2.30 37.51 46.78
CA GLN A 772 -2.51 37.24 48.21
C GLN A 772 -2.66 35.73 48.50
N ARG A 773 -3.23 34.98 47.55
CA ARG A 773 -3.32 33.51 47.61
C ARG A 773 -2.02 32.80 47.21
N GLY A 774 -0.98 33.55 46.85
CA GLY A 774 0.35 33.03 46.50
C GLY A 774 0.49 32.58 45.04
N PHE A 775 -0.43 32.99 44.16
CA PHE A 775 -0.39 32.72 42.73
C PHE A 775 0.15 33.92 41.94
N SER A 776 0.56 33.69 40.70
CA SER A 776 0.83 34.76 39.76
C SER A 776 -0.44 35.55 39.50
N TRP A 777 -0.32 36.88 39.48
CA TRP A 777 -1.41 37.77 39.10
C TRP A 777 -1.84 37.58 37.64
N GLN A 778 -1.03 36.90 36.82
CA GLN A 778 -1.32 36.58 35.42
C GLN A 778 -2.14 35.28 35.25
N THR A 779 -2.47 34.58 36.34
CA THR A 779 -3.24 33.31 36.33
C THR A 779 -4.65 33.55 35.78
N ARG A 780 -5.00 32.88 34.68
CA ARG A 780 -6.35 32.96 34.07
C ARG A 780 -7.24 31.77 34.44
N PHE A 781 -6.64 30.72 35.01
CA PHE A 781 -7.26 29.40 35.13
C PHE A 781 -7.63 28.78 33.78
N TRP A 782 -6.86 29.09 32.74
CA TRP A 782 -6.95 28.39 31.45
C TRP A 782 -5.87 27.34 31.40
N ILE A 783 -6.18 26.20 30.81
CA ILE A 783 -5.26 25.06 30.78
C ILE A 783 -3.90 25.38 30.16
N ASP A 784 -3.83 26.32 29.22
CA ASP A 784 -2.62 26.81 28.55
C ASP A 784 -1.59 27.37 29.55
N ASP A 785 -2.06 28.02 30.62
CA ASP A 785 -1.23 28.63 31.66
C ASP A 785 -0.31 27.59 32.33
N MET A 786 -0.75 26.32 32.36
CA MET A 786 0.01 25.21 32.94
C MET A 786 1.34 24.95 32.25
N PHE A 787 1.49 25.34 30.99
CA PHE A 787 2.78 25.33 30.29
C PHE A 787 3.51 26.66 30.46
N MET A 788 2.83 27.78 30.18
CA MET A 788 3.47 29.10 30.09
C MET A 788 4.11 29.53 31.40
N ILE A 789 3.39 29.41 32.51
CA ILE A 789 3.91 29.77 33.83
C ILE A 789 5.00 28.81 34.24
N ASN A 790 4.76 27.51 34.04
CA ASN A 790 5.73 26.51 34.46
C ASN A 790 7.06 26.62 33.70
N LEU A 791 7.05 26.79 32.38
CA LEU A 791 8.27 26.78 31.58
C LEU A 791 9.25 27.87 32.04
N ILE A 792 8.77 29.10 32.26
CA ILE A 792 9.63 30.18 32.72
C ILE A 792 10.08 30.03 34.17
N GLN A 793 9.19 29.62 35.07
CA GLN A 793 9.54 29.46 36.49
C GLN A 793 10.52 28.29 36.71
N SER A 794 10.31 27.19 35.99
CA SER A 794 11.25 26.06 35.96
C SER A 794 12.60 26.47 35.36
N GLY A 795 12.60 27.26 34.28
CA GLY A 795 13.81 27.86 33.72
C GLY A 795 14.57 28.70 34.75
N ALA A 796 13.89 29.64 35.43
CA ALA A 796 14.49 30.48 36.46
C ALA A 796 15.08 29.64 37.61
N TYR A 797 14.37 28.61 38.08
CA TYR A 797 14.86 27.70 39.10
C TYR A 797 16.14 26.96 38.65
N ARG A 798 16.15 26.39 37.43
CA ARG A 798 17.32 25.67 36.91
C ARG A 798 18.57 26.54 36.81
N ILE A 799 18.40 27.85 36.59
CA ILE A 799 19.52 28.79 36.47
C ILE A 799 19.96 29.36 37.82
N THR A 800 19.01 29.70 38.69
CA THR A 800 19.29 30.42 39.95
C THR A 800 19.43 29.52 41.17
N GLY A 801 18.85 28.33 41.14
CA GLY A 801 18.70 27.45 42.30
C GLY A 801 17.63 27.91 43.31
N ASP A 802 16.95 29.03 43.07
CA ASP A 802 15.96 29.59 44.01
C ASP A 802 14.65 28.79 43.96
N THR A 803 14.41 28.04 45.04
CA THR A 803 13.22 27.17 45.17
C THR A 803 11.90 27.94 45.17
N GLY A 804 11.91 29.26 45.37
CA GLY A 804 10.72 30.10 45.30
C GLY A 804 9.99 30.00 43.95
N TYR A 805 10.74 30.00 42.84
CA TYR A 805 10.16 29.90 41.49
C TYR A 805 9.44 28.55 41.29
N ILE A 806 10.12 27.43 41.56
CA ILE A 806 9.57 26.09 41.33
C ILE A 806 8.44 25.75 42.31
N ASN A 807 8.52 26.22 43.56
CA ASN A 807 7.47 26.00 44.55
C ASN A 807 6.19 26.76 44.19
N ARG A 808 6.29 27.98 43.64
CA ARG A 808 5.10 28.70 43.17
C ARG A 808 4.45 27.99 41.98
N ALA A 809 5.25 27.62 40.96
CA ALA A 809 4.73 26.88 39.81
C ALA A 809 4.02 25.58 40.25
N ALA A 810 4.60 24.83 41.19
CA ALA A 810 3.99 23.61 41.71
C ALA A 810 2.70 23.84 42.50
N ARG A 811 2.63 24.90 43.32
CA ARG A 811 1.40 25.30 44.03
C ARG A 811 0.29 25.65 43.06
N GLU A 812 0.60 26.43 42.03
CA GLU A 812 -0.36 26.77 40.98
C GLU A 812 -0.85 25.51 40.26
N MET A 813 0.04 24.61 39.85
CA MET A 813 -0.37 23.39 39.14
C MET A 813 -1.32 22.53 39.97
N ILE A 814 -1.14 22.44 41.30
CA ILE A 814 -2.10 21.76 42.17
C ILE A 814 -3.47 22.43 42.16
N GLU A 815 -3.52 23.77 42.09
CA GLU A 815 -4.79 24.49 42.00
C GLU A 815 -5.46 24.27 40.62
N TYR A 816 -4.69 24.25 39.53
CA TYR A 816 -5.20 23.86 38.20
C TYR A 816 -5.74 22.43 38.19
N LEU A 817 -5.03 21.46 38.79
CA LEU A 817 -5.50 20.08 38.92
C LEU A 817 -6.86 20.02 39.60
N LYS A 818 -7.06 20.75 40.70
CA LYS A 818 -8.34 20.77 41.43
C LYS A 818 -9.49 21.37 40.62
N ARG A 819 -9.20 22.37 39.78
CA ARG A 819 -10.23 23.15 39.07
C ARG A 819 -10.58 22.57 37.71
N LEU A 820 -9.60 22.01 37.00
CA LEU A 820 -9.75 21.67 35.59
C LEU A 820 -9.75 20.17 35.31
N GLN A 821 -9.06 19.34 36.11
CA GLN A 821 -9.00 17.89 35.89
C GLN A 821 -10.35 17.25 36.21
N GLN A 822 -10.89 16.52 35.26
CA GLN A 822 -12.14 15.78 35.40
C GLN A 822 -11.87 14.34 35.88
N PRO A 823 -12.88 13.63 36.41
CA PRO A 823 -12.71 12.27 36.93
C PRO A 823 -12.16 11.26 35.92
N ASN A 824 -12.42 11.46 34.62
CA ASN A 824 -11.86 10.62 33.55
C ASN A 824 -10.36 10.85 33.34
N GLY A 825 -9.79 11.95 33.87
CA GLY A 825 -8.39 12.31 33.76
C GLY A 825 -8.10 13.43 32.75
N LEU A 826 -9.04 13.72 31.83
CA LEU A 826 -8.96 14.83 30.90
C LEU A 826 -9.32 16.16 31.57
N PHE A 827 -9.05 17.28 30.91
CA PHE A 827 -9.19 18.61 31.49
C PHE A 827 -10.07 19.50 30.63
N TYR A 828 -10.94 20.25 31.30
CA TYR A 828 -11.65 21.35 30.66
C TYR A 828 -10.70 22.49 30.33
N HIS A 829 -11.00 23.21 29.25
CA HIS A 829 -10.19 24.35 28.80
C HIS A 829 -10.13 25.44 29.89
N ALA A 830 -11.27 25.75 30.51
CA ALA A 830 -11.41 26.64 31.64
C ALA A 830 -12.58 26.18 32.54
N PRO A 831 -12.74 26.69 33.77
CA PRO A 831 -13.81 26.24 34.68
C PRO A 831 -15.22 26.39 34.11
N ASP A 832 -15.42 27.37 33.25
CA ASP A 832 -16.68 27.73 32.58
C ASP A 832 -16.78 27.20 31.13
N VAL A 833 -15.78 26.44 30.65
CA VAL A 833 -15.69 25.97 29.26
C VAL A 833 -15.41 24.46 29.24
N PRO A 834 -16.46 23.61 29.30
CA PRO A 834 -16.35 22.18 29.58
C PRO A 834 -15.99 21.34 28.34
N PHE A 835 -14.93 21.71 27.63
CA PHE A 835 -14.46 20.99 26.44
C PHE A 835 -13.05 20.43 26.66
N TYR A 836 -12.86 19.15 26.32
CA TYR A 836 -11.54 18.48 26.31
C TYR A 836 -10.77 18.85 25.03
N TRP A 837 -10.46 20.14 24.91
CA TRP A 837 -9.71 20.65 23.77
C TRP A 837 -8.31 20.04 23.72
N GLY A 838 -8.00 19.41 22.59
CA GLY A 838 -6.80 18.63 22.36
C GLY A 838 -5.54 19.40 22.74
N ARG A 839 -5.26 20.54 22.10
CA ARG A 839 -4.04 21.30 22.39
C ARG A 839 -4.01 21.85 23.82
N GLY A 840 -5.15 22.28 24.36
CA GLY A 840 -5.23 22.68 25.76
C GLY A 840 -4.76 21.56 26.70
N ASN A 841 -5.27 20.35 26.50
CA ASN A 841 -4.84 19.17 27.25
C ASN A 841 -3.36 18.83 26.96
N GLY A 842 -2.88 19.13 25.75
CA GLY A 842 -1.46 19.06 25.38
C GLY A 842 -0.58 19.99 26.21
N TRP A 843 -1.02 21.22 26.47
CA TRP A 843 -0.29 22.17 27.32
C TRP A 843 -0.15 21.69 28.75
N MET A 844 -1.21 21.08 29.30
CA MET A 844 -1.11 20.37 30.56
C MET A 844 -0.06 19.25 30.47
N ALA A 845 -0.13 18.39 29.44
CA ALA A 845 0.76 17.23 29.34
C ALA A 845 2.24 17.63 29.26
N ALA A 846 2.58 18.58 28.37
CA ALA A 846 3.94 19.09 28.23
C ALA A 846 4.38 19.90 29.46
N GLY A 847 3.48 20.74 30.01
CA GLY A 847 3.76 21.59 31.17
C GLY A 847 4.05 20.78 32.42
N MET A 848 3.20 19.80 32.73
CA MET A 848 3.42 18.89 33.86
C MET A 848 4.69 18.06 33.71
N THR A 849 5.04 17.68 32.47
CA THR A 849 6.31 16.99 32.16
C THR A 849 7.51 17.87 32.51
N GLU A 850 7.56 19.12 32.01
CA GLU A 850 8.65 20.07 32.32
C GLU A 850 8.77 20.37 33.82
N LEU A 851 7.63 20.45 34.51
CA LEU A 851 7.60 20.66 35.96
C LEU A 851 8.19 19.46 36.70
N LEU A 852 7.76 18.24 36.36
CA LEU A 852 8.26 17.02 36.98
C LEU A 852 9.75 16.76 36.70
N LEU A 853 10.26 17.22 35.56
CA LEU A 853 11.69 17.20 35.24
C LEU A 853 12.51 18.15 36.15
N SER A 854 11.89 19.25 36.58
CA SER A 854 12.57 20.31 37.34
C SER A 854 12.34 20.19 38.86
N LEU A 855 11.25 19.54 39.29
CA LEU A 855 10.93 19.37 40.71
C LEU A 855 11.93 18.45 41.43
N PRO A 856 12.45 18.86 42.61
CA PRO A 856 13.20 17.96 43.48
C PRO A 856 12.39 16.70 43.82
N SER A 857 13.05 15.56 43.89
CA SER A 857 12.42 14.26 44.16
C SER A 857 11.69 14.22 45.51
N ASN A 858 12.16 14.99 46.50
CA ASN A 858 11.59 15.15 47.85
C ASN A 858 10.58 16.31 47.97
N SER A 859 10.20 16.97 46.87
CA SER A 859 9.21 18.04 46.92
C SER A 859 7.85 17.55 47.40
N VAL A 860 7.26 18.27 48.37
CA VAL A 860 5.93 17.98 48.93
C VAL A 860 4.81 18.04 47.88
N TYR A 861 5.02 18.75 46.77
CA TYR A 861 4.04 18.89 45.70
C TYR A 861 4.09 17.76 44.67
N ARG A 862 5.24 17.08 44.57
CA ARG A 862 5.52 16.08 43.52
C ARG A 862 4.50 14.92 43.48
N PRO A 863 4.05 14.34 44.61
CA PRO A 863 3.10 13.22 44.57
C PRO A 863 1.76 13.59 43.92
N ALA A 864 1.20 14.76 44.25
CA ALA A 864 -0.08 15.22 43.70
C ALA A 864 0.04 15.50 42.18
N ILE A 865 1.13 16.14 41.77
CA ILE A 865 1.43 16.47 40.37
C ILE A 865 1.63 15.21 39.55
N LEU A 866 2.43 14.26 40.06
CA LEU A 866 2.68 12.99 39.37
C LEU A 866 1.40 12.15 39.26
N LYS A 867 0.53 12.17 40.28
CA LYS A 867 -0.77 11.51 40.22
C LYS A 867 -1.63 12.11 39.11
N GLY A 868 -1.81 13.43 39.09
CA GLY A 868 -2.60 14.12 38.06
C GLY A 868 -2.08 13.85 36.63
N TYR A 869 -0.75 13.88 36.47
CA TYR A 869 -0.07 13.49 35.23
C TYR A 869 -0.41 12.05 34.80
N LYS A 870 -0.22 11.06 35.69
CA LYS A 870 -0.49 9.65 35.37
C LYS A 870 -1.97 9.40 35.06
N THR A 871 -2.89 10.07 35.76
CA THR A 871 -4.32 9.96 35.51
C THR A 871 -4.67 10.44 34.10
N MET A 872 -4.14 11.58 33.66
CA MET A 872 -4.30 12.06 32.28
C MET A 872 -3.68 11.10 31.26
N MET A 873 -2.42 10.70 31.47
CA MET A 873 -1.71 9.81 30.53
C MET A 873 -2.48 8.50 30.32
N ASN A 874 -3.05 7.94 31.39
CA ASN A 874 -3.89 6.74 31.30
C ASN A 874 -5.19 6.99 30.51
N SER A 875 -5.83 8.15 30.70
CA SER A 875 -7.02 8.51 29.93
C SER A 875 -6.74 8.62 28.44
N LEU A 876 -5.62 9.24 28.05
CA LEU A 876 -5.27 9.47 26.66
C LEU A 876 -5.14 8.18 25.85
N LEU A 877 -4.73 7.08 26.47
CA LEU A 877 -4.64 5.78 25.80
C LEU A 877 -5.99 5.30 25.25
N ASN A 878 -7.09 5.63 25.93
CA ASN A 878 -8.44 5.27 25.48
C ASN A 878 -8.91 6.08 24.27
N PHE A 879 -8.26 7.20 23.97
CA PHE A 879 -8.65 8.13 22.92
C PHE A 879 -7.63 8.22 21.77
N GLN A 880 -6.56 7.41 21.81
CA GLN A 880 -5.61 7.35 20.71
C GLN A 880 -6.28 6.71 19.49
N LEU A 881 -6.22 7.40 18.35
CA LEU A 881 -6.79 6.90 17.11
C LEU A 881 -6.03 5.68 16.57
N ALA A 882 -6.69 4.95 15.67
CA ALA A 882 -6.07 3.85 14.95
C ALA A 882 -4.79 4.30 14.22
N ASN A 883 -4.76 5.52 13.68
CA ASN A 883 -3.61 6.11 13.01
C ASN A 883 -2.56 6.72 13.98
N GLY A 884 -2.73 6.61 15.31
CA GLY A 884 -1.79 7.11 16.31
C GLY A 884 -2.00 8.55 16.79
N MET A 885 -2.86 9.32 16.12
CA MET A 885 -3.15 10.73 16.46
C MET A 885 -4.17 10.85 17.62
N TRP A 886 -4.33 12.07 18.14
CA TRP A 886 -5.47 12.49 18.96
C TRP A 886 -6.27 13.59 18.25
N ARG A 887 -7.53 13.77 18.66
CA ARG A 887 -8.46 14.71 18.04
C ARG A 887 -8.42 16.10 18.67
N GLN A 888 -8.82 17.10 17.89
CA GLN A 888 -9.01 18.49 18.30
C GLN A 888 -9.95 18.63 19.52
N LEU A 889 -10.98 17.80 19.64
CA LEU A 889 -11.68 17.53 20.89
C LEU A 889 -11.50 16.04 21.17
N ILE A 890 -10.86 15.69 22.28
CA ILE A 890 -10.31 14.34 22.51
C ILE A 890 -11.41 13.26 22.51
N ASP A 891 -12.54 13.57 23.13
CA ASP A 891 -13.67 12.66 23.33
C ASP A 891 -14.72 12.73 22.22
N ASP A 892 -14.53 13.59 21.23
CA ASP A 892 -15.53 13.85 20.20
C ASP A 892 -15.20 13.16 18.88
N SER A 893 -16.01 12.18 18.48
CA SER A 893 -15.79 11.43 17.25
C SER A 893 -15.83 12.27 15.97
N ARG A 894 -16.49 13.44 15.98
CA ARG A 894 -16.58 14.37 14.84
C ARG A 894 -15.36 15.30 14.74
N ALA A 895 -14.55 15.40 15.80
CA ALA A 895 -13.35 16.21 15.77
C ALA A 895 -12.26 15.56 14.92
N TRP A 896 -11.50 16.40 14.23
CA TRP A 896 -10.45 15.98 13.31
C TRP A 896 -9.14 15.69 14.07
N PRO A 897 -8.27 14.79 13.55
CA PRO A 897 -6.96 14.51 14.14
C PRO A 897 -6.06 15.74 14.10
N GLU A 898 -5.51 16.17 15.24
CA GLU A 898 -4.79 17.44 15.38
C GLU A 898 -3.34 17.20 15.79
N THR A 899 -2.40 17.87 15.11
CA THR A 899 -0.97 17.54 15.22
C THR A 899 -0.29 18.14 16.45
N SER A 900 -0.67 19.34 16.89
CA SER A 900 -0.02 19.97 18.05
C SER A 900 -0.29 19.21 19.35
N CYS A 901 -1.54 18.82 19.63
CA CYS A 901 -1.88 18.05 20.82
C CYS A 901 -1.23 16.67 20.80
N THR A 902 -1.26 16.02 19.65
CA THR A 902 -0.64 14.70 19.46
C THR A 902 0.85 14.76 19.78
N GLY A 903 1.56 15.77 19.28
CA GLY A 903 2.97 15.96 19.59
C GLY A 903 3.22 16.20 21.08
N MET A 904 2.38 17.00 21.76
CA MET A 904 2.54 17.26 23.19
C MET A 904 2.30 16.03 24.06
N PHE A 905 1.28 15.22 23.73
CA PHE A 905 1.03 13.94 24.39
C PHE A 905 2.19 12.96 24.17
N THR A 906 2.68 12.90 22.93
CA THR A 906 3.83 12.07 22.56
C THR A 906 5.07 12.47 23.37
N TYR A 907 5.39 13.76 23.44
CA TYR A 907 6.50 14.29 24.24
C TYR A 907 6.41 13.89 25.72
N ALA A 908 5.22 14.05 26.31
CA ALA A 908 4.96 13.65 27.69
C ALA A 908 5.19 12.14 27.87
N MET A 909 4.61 11.31 27.02
CA MET A 909 4.75 9.84 27.11
C MET A 909 6.21 9.38 26.98
N ILE A 910 6.97 9.92 26.01
CA ILE A 910 8.40 9.58 25.83
C ILE A 910 9.18 9.86 27.11
N THR A 911 9.02 11.08 27.63
CA THR A 911 9.72 11.54 28.83
C THR A 911 9.30 10.74 30.05
N GLY A 912 8.00 10.50 30.22
CA GLY A 912 7.45 9.73 31.32
C GLY A 912 7.96 8.29 31.35
N VAL A 913 8.12 7.65 30.20
CA VAL A 913 8.77 6.33 30.11
C VAL A 913 10.25 6.42 30.50
N LYS A 914 11.00 7.36 29.93
CA LYS A 914 12.44 7.53 30.21
C LYS A 914 12.74 7.83 31.68
N LYS A 915 11.86 8.55 32.36
CA LYS A 915 11.98 8.88 33.79
C LYS A 915 11.34 7.84 34.72
N GLY A 916 10.82 6.74 34.18
CA GLY A 916 10.20 5.66 34.96
C GLY A 916 8.88 6.06 35.63
N TRP A 917 8.21 7.10 35.13
CA TRP A 917 6.91 7.54 35.64
C TRP A 917 5.76 6.70 35.07
N LEU A 918 5.92 6.23 33.83
CA LEU A 918 4.92 5.47 33.08
C LEU A 918 5.39 4.03 32.82
N ASN A 919 4.44 3.13 32.60
CA ASN A 919 4.74 1.76 32.20
C ASN A 919 5.45 1.77 30.84
N LYS A 920 6.62 1.11 30.75
CA LYS A 920 7.46 1.15 29.55
C LYS A 920 6.75 0.58 28.33
N GLU A 921 6.22 -0.63 28.43
CA GLU A 921 5.62 -1.34 27.29
C GLU A 921 4.42 -0.60 26.71
N GLN A 922 3.45 -0.25 27.56
CA GLN A 922 2.21 0.39 27.15
C GLN A 922 2.45 1.75 26.49
N TYR A 923 3.30 2.58 27.11
CA TYR A 923 3.48 3.96 26.67
C TYR A 923 4.57 4.13 25.60
N THR A 924 5.54 3.21 25.50
CA THR A 924 6.44 3.18 24.34
C THR A 924 5.65 2.90 23.06
N THR A 925 4.74 1.93 23.08
CA THR A 925 3.89 1.62 21.93
C THR A 925 3.03 2.82 21.53
N ALA A 926 2.34 3.45 22.48
CA ALA A 926 1.51 4.62 22.21
C ALA A 926 2.32 5.81 21.66
N ALA A 927 3.48 6.10 22.25
CA ALA A 927 4.33 7.21 21.84
C ALA A 927 4.97 7.01 20.46
N LEU A 928 5.45 5.79 20.15
CA LEU A 928 6.03 5.48 18.84
C LEU A 928 4.97 5.53 17.74
N LYS A 929 3.77 4.99 18.01
CA LYS A 929 2.65 5.06 17.09
C LYS A 929 2.27 6.51 16.75
N ALA A 930 2.22 7.36 17.77
CA ALA A 930 1.94 8.78 17.58
C ALA A 930 3.07 9.52 16.85
N TRP A 931 4.32 9.21 17.16
CA TRP A 931 5.48 9.77 16.45
C TRP A 931 5.48 9.41 14.96
N GLN A 932 5.28 8.13 14.63
CA GLN A 932 5.17 7.67 13.24
C GLN A 932 4.06 8.41 12.50
N ALA A 933 2.90 8.59 13.16
CA ALA A 933 1.80 9.36 12.61
C ALA A 933 2.20 10.81 12.32
N LEU A 934 2.76 11.51 13.31
CA LEU A 934 3.19 12.91 13.20
C LEU A 934 4.15 13.16 12.04
N VAL A 935 5.10 12.24 11.81
CA VAL A 935 6.08 12.36 10.71
C VAL A 935 5.38 12.46 9.34
N THR A 936 4.25 11.76 9.13
CA THR A 936 3.48 11.83 7.88
C THR A 936 2.79 13.19 7.64
N TYR A 937 2.66 14.01 8.68
CA TYR A 937 2.11 15.36 8.59
C TYR A 937 3.17 16.42 8.29
N ILE A 938 4.45 16.06 8.20
CA ILE A 938 5.55 16.97 7.87
C ILE A 938 5.78 16.94 6.36
N ASN A 939 5.72 18.09 5.69
CA ASN A 939 6.05 18.19 4.27
C ASN A 939 7.57 18.27 4.04
N SER A 940 7.99 18.29 2.78
CA SER A 940 9.42 18.38 2.39
C SER A 940 10.12 19.64 2.89
N ASP A 941 9.36 20.71 3.16
CA ASP A 941 9.89 22.00 3.62
C ASP A 941 10.05 22.04 5.15
N GLY A 942 9.63 20.98 5.86
CA GLY A 942 9.61 20.92 7.31
C GLY A 942 8.41 21.61 7.94
N ASP A 943 7.35 21.87 7.18
CA ASP A 943 6.06 22.34 7.71
C ASP A 943 5.19 21.18 8.18
N VAL A 944 4.77 21.25 9.44
CA VAL A 944 3.75 20.36 10.00
C VAL A 944 2.35 20.84 9.55
N ARG A 945 1.52 19.92 9.04
CA ARG A 945 0.13 20.16 8.61
C ARG A 945 -0.89 19.87 9.72
N GLU A 946 -2.16 20.18 9.50
CA GLU A 946 -3.27 19.92 10.44
C GLU A 946 -3.05 20.49 11.86
N ILE A 947 -2.52 21.71 11.95
CA ILE A 947 -2.30 22.40 13.23
C ILE A 947 -3.49 23.33 13.48
N CYS A 948 -4.16 23.20 14.63
CA CYS A 948 -5.25 24.11 14.98
C CYS A 948 -4.71 25.54 15.15
N GLU A 949 -5.32 26.54 14.52
CA GLU A 949 -4.98 27.97 14.69
C GLU A 949 -5.03 28.41 16.16
N GLY A 950 -4.39 29.54 16.51
CA GLY A 950 -4.51 30.15 17.84
C GLY A 950 -5.98 30.22 18.29
N THR A 951 -6.27 29.64 19.45
CA THR A 951 -7.65 29.36 19.89
C THR A 951 -7.86 29.92 21.28
N ASN A 952 -8.89 30.74 21.43
CA ASN A 952 -9.32 31.34 22.69
C ASN A 952 -10.30 30.39 23.41
N LYS A 953 -10.72 30.70 24.64
CA LYS A 953 -11.82 29.95 25.27
C LYS A 953 -13.17 30.47 24.77
N GLU A 954 -14.08 29.55 24.46
CA GLU A 954 -15.46 29.84 24.09
C GLU A 954 -16.31 28.66 24.54
N ASN A 955 -17.46 28.91 25.18
CA ASN A 955 -18.35 27.82 25.60
C ASN A 955 -19.23 27.34 24.41
N SER A 956 -18.57 26.96 23.32
CA SER A 956 -19.20 26.45 22.11
C SER A 956 -18.42 25.27 21.58
N ARG A 957 -19.10 24.13 21.47
CA ARG A 957 -18.53 22.93 20.85
C ARG A 957 -18.13 23.20 19.39
N GLN A 958 -18.96 23.93 18.67
CA GLN A 958 -18.76 24.22 17.26
C GLN A 958 -17.54 25.11 17.03
N TYR A 959 -17.29 26.06 17.94
CA TYR A 959 -16.11 26.93 17.91
C TYR A 959 -14.80 26.12 17.81
N TYR A 960 -14.66 25.03 18.58
CA TYR A 960 -13.48 24.17 18.55
C TYR A 960 -13.37 23.32 17.28
N LEU A 961 -14.49 22.87 16.73
CA LEU A 961 -14.50 22.07 15.49
C LEU A 961 -14.14 22.88 14.25
N GLU A 962 -14.54 24.16 14.23
CA GLU A 962 -14.35 25.08 13.11
C GLU A 962 -13.01 25.81 13.13
N ARG A 963 -12.11 25.48 14.07
CA ARG A 963 -10.76 26.07 14.09
C ARG A 963 -10.01 25.71 12.81
N LYS A 964 -9.41 26.72 12.19
CA LYS A 964 -8.63 26.55 10.96
C LYS A 964 -7.41 25.68 11.21
N ARG A 965 -6.97 25.04 10.13
CA ARG A 965 -5.80 24.15 10.12
C ARG A 965 -4.66 24.85 9.39
N ILE A 966 -3.68 25.34 10.14
CA ILE A 966 -2.63 26.24 9.62
C ILE A 966 -1.33 25.45 9.46
N THR A 967 -0.96 25.13 8.23
CA THR A 967 0.32 24.46 7.93
C THR A 967 1.49 25.34 8.34
N GLY A 968 2.47 24.74 9.02
CA GLY A 968 3.70 25.41 9.44
C GLY A 968 3.54 26.34 10.64
N ASP A 969 2.37 26.37 11.28
CA ASP A 969 2.13 27.10 12.51
C ASP A 969 3.02 26.59 13.67
N MET A 970 3.55 27.51 14.48
CA MET A 970 4.56 27.17 15.48
C MET A 970 4.01 26.28 16.63
N HIS A 971 2.69 26.24 16.85
CA HIS A 971 2.06 25.37 17.84
C HIS A 971 2.27 23.88 17.54
N GLY A 972 2.34 23.49 16.26
CA GLY A 972 2.62 22.12 15.83
C GLY A 972 4.10 21.83 15.60
N GLN A 973 4.88 22.85 15.22
CA GLN A 973 6.33 22.71 15.05
C GLN A 973 7.06 22.43 16.38
N ALA A 974 6.66 23.14 17.43
CA ALA A 974 7.27 23.03 18.75
C ALA A 974 7.25 21.59 19.32
N PRO A 975 6.10 20.91 19.41
CA PRO A 975 6.06 19.57 20.00
C PRO A 975 6.74 18.50 19.16
N VAL A 976 6.86 18.67 17.83
CA VAL A 976 7.68 17.76 17.00
C VAL A 976 9.17 17.87 17.39
N LEU A 977 9.66 19.09 17.59
CA LEU A 977 11.02 19.32 18.09
C LEU A 977 11.22 18.76 19.51
N TRP A 978 10.23 18.91 20.39
CA TRP A 978 10.27 18.32 21.73
C TRP A 978 10.34 16.80 21.71
N CYS A 979 9.53 16.15 20.87
CA CYS A 979 9.57 14.71 20.69
C CYS A 979 10.93 14.23 20.19
N ALA A 980 11.46 14.86 19.12
CA ALA A 980 12.77 14.54 18.58
C ALA A 980 13.88 14.69 19.63
N ALA A 981 13.87 15.80 20.37
CA ALA A 981 14.81 16.03 21.47
C ALA A 981 14.66 14.97 22.57
N ALA A 982 13.43 14.64 22.96
CA ALA A 982 13.14 13.66 24.00
C ALA A 982 13.60 12.26 23.62
N PHE A 983 13.39 11.83 22.36
CA PHE A 983 13.88 10.55 21.86
C PHE A 983 15.42 10.47 21.86
N LEU A 984 16.10 11.54 21.48
CA LEU A 984 17.56 11.59 21.35
C LEU A 984 18.29 11.79 22.69
N SER A 985 17.62 12.38 23.69
CA SER A 985 18.19 12.60 25.02
C SER A 985 18.43 11.29 25.77
N LYS A 986 19.49 11.20 26.58
CA LYS A 986 19.83 9.99 27.34
C LYS A 986 18.91 9.74 28.54
#